data_AF-A0A3B8VEX9-F1
#
_entry.id   AF-A0A3B8VEX9-F1
#
_cell.length_a   1.000
_cell.length_b   1.000
_cell.length_c   1.000
_cell.angle_alpha   90.00
_cell.angle_beta   90.00
_cell.angle_gamma   90.00
#
_symmetry.space_group_name_H-M   'P 1'
#
loop_
_entity.id
_entity.type
_entity.pdbx_description
1 polymer ?
#
loop_
_entity_poly.entity_id
_entity_poly.type
_entity_poly.pdbx_seq_one_letter_code
_entity_poly.pdbx_strand_id
1 'polypeptide(L)'
;MNGKKTVKKTAIALLCASFAAAATGCDSMIKTDNEADMSRVVATVDITNTEQFASGGKYEKYKSVVEKSNGDIYKRDLVSAFLSSGYSSVQNGATYKDTFNKLMDTLVARKITVQYAMTYFLDEKDDTFTVNGYEEYMKTQESEFKNVESVKRTQILTIKYFLTDGGTAAEDDNEYDRAVYNLKKAVNSSLDSSETSFIRTKDGDDDSIEGADETTRAVPTNVNKEKSDYYVKDYEIYTGYNTPDSCPGYEKAENSTTRSRISAYNQFLTNLVSNGLIDADEIKTTDFLEVDYYYVELLSQLEQSLITKFSDDLNETATAKLDDEYLRARYKEMYAAQKKSYDENIDNFESAIGSLSASKFVLYVPESAGDNTYGYVYNLLIPFSAHDSQTISATKKIADAATDKTAEKVKAQSDYYEARALAALNVKPEDQRTSWFSNTKSSNYAEKDENTGVWTFFGKYSDKTRYESAAHYSGAYPFMGTVETDEKGRITKVDSRIDNENFRNIDTFIEYLKAELAHSTNLNVTGSKVSSYKTTGFTVTDNEFDYKDFMYYQGKVEGLGNVSLNDYFVKGSEQYKAVTTMNEFIFAFGTDTGSINTYIGYTVTPDCDETFVKEFAYAAKEAVKGGAGTFTVCLTDYGWHIMYCNYAYKTGSVYGEAETIFNEGNKNEKGEYKDDTFAKYFYESLKSAAQDENSSIVQERLLTDYKTDTAVKYYTARYQDLLDMDN
;
A
#
# COMPACT_ATOMS: atom_id res chain seq x y z
N MET A 1 -14.44 18.50 8.54
CA MET A 1 -15.57 17.59 8.90
C MET A 1 -15.28 16.14 8.48
N ASN A 2 -14.10 15.60 8.81
CA ASN A 2 -13.57 14.37 8.17
C ASN A 2 -13.73 13.07 8.99
N GLY A 3 -14.44 13.10 10.13
CA GLY A 3 -14.51 11.95 11.05
C GLY A 3 -15.64 10.94 10.82
N LYS A 4 -16.61 11.20 9.92
CA LYS A 4 -17.82 10.36 9.77
C LYS A 4 -17.84 9.43 8.54
N LYS A 5 -16.93 9.60 7.57
CA LYS A 5 -16.90 8.73 6.37
C LYS A 5 -16.02 7.48 6.55
N THR A 6 -15.00 7.54 7.41
CA THR A 6 -14.02 6.45 7.58
C THR A 6 -14.60 5.22 8.28
N VAL A 7 -15.64 5.39 9.09
CA VAL A 7 -16.26 4.30 9.87
C VAL A 7 -17.15 3.37 9.01
N LYS A 8 -17.61 3.82 7.84
CA LYS A 8 -18.51 3.02 6.97
C LYS A 8 -17.77 2.07 6.02
N LYS A 9 -16.52 2.37 5.63
CA LYS A 9 -15.70 1.52 4.76
C LYS A 9 -15.20 0.23 5.43
N THR A 10 -15.21 0.20 6.76
CA THR A 10 -14.64 -0.91 7.55
C THR A 10 -15.59 -2.10 7.70
N ALA A 11 -16.88 -1.96 7.38
CA ALA A 11 -17.88 -2.98 7.66
C ALA A 11 -17.87 -4.17 6.67
N ILE A 12 -17.29 -4.02 5.47
CA ILE A 12 -17.24 -5.09 4.44
C ILE A 12 -15.85 -5.74 4.35
N ALA A 13 -14.80 -5.09 4.87
CA ALA A 13 -13.41 -5.54 4.74
C ALA A 13 -12.87 -6.34 5.96
N LEU A 14 -13.69 -6.65 6.96
CA LEU A 14 -13.23 -7.35 8.17
C LEU A 14 -14.03 -8.61 8.44
N LEU A 15 -13.45 -9.75 8.05
CA LEU A 15 -13.25 -10.97 8.85
C LEU A 15 -12.72 -12.10 7.93
N CYS A 16 -11.53 -11.91 7.36
CA CYS A 16 -10.84 -12.98 6.65
C CYS A 16 -9.61 -13.40 7.46
N ALA A 17 -9.75 -14.56 8.11
CA ALA A 17 -8.73 -15.44 8.69
C ALA A 17 -7.39 -14.79 9.08
N SER A 18 -7.31 -14.23 10.28
CA SER A 18 -6.09 -14.39 11.08
C SER A 18 -6.33 -15.61 11.98
N PHE A 19 -5.73 -16.73 11.60
CA PHE A 19 -5.71 -17.91 12.45
C PHE A 19 -5.07 -17.54 13.79
N ALA A 20 -5.74 -17.87 14.88
CA ALA A 20 -5.39 -17.41 16.23
C ALA A 20 -4.05 -18.02 16.71
N ALA A 21 -2.93 -17.50 16.22
CA ALA A 21 -1.60 -17.86 16.71
C ALA A 21 -1.29 -17.22 18.08
N ALA A 22 -2.03 -16.19 18.50
CA ALA A 22 -1.69 -15.35 19.65
C ALA A 22 -2.61 -15.46 20.88
N ALA A 23 -3.64 -16.32 20.87
CA ALA A 23 -4.59 -16.41 21.99
C ALA A 23 -4.11 -17.31 23.15
N THR A 24 -2.83 -17.23 23.52
CA THR A 24 -2.33 -17.79 24.79
C THR A 24 -2.72 -16.84 25.94
N GLY A 25 -4.02 -16.83 26.26
CA GLY A 25 -4.58 -15.97 27.31
C GLY A 25 -6.07 -16.16 27.59
N CYS A 26 -6.80 -16.87 26.72
CA CYS A 26 -8.23 -17.14 26.90
C CYS A 26 -8.52 -18.34 27.85
N ASP A 27 -7.61 -18.68 28.76
CA ASP A 27 -7.69 -19.84 29.70
C ASP A 27 -8.91 -19.83 30.64
N SER A 28 -9.77 -18.81 30.56
CA SER A 28 -10.98 -18.68 31.37
C SER A 28 -12.29 -18.49 30.58
N MET A 29 -12.26 -18.37 29.25
CA MET A 29 -13.44 -17.94 28.47
C MET A 29 -14.55 -18.98 28.36
N ILE A 30 -14.25 -20.27 28.43
CA ILE A 30 -15.19 -21.33 28.01
C ILE A 30 -15.11 -22.49 29.01
N LYS A 31 -16.22 -22.78 29.71
CA LYS A 31 -16.30 -23.91 30.66
C LYS A 31 -17.48 -24.84 30.38
N THR A 32 -17.14 -26.13 30.41
CA THR A 32 -17.93 -27.37 30.47
C THR A 32 -18.92 -27.59 29.31
N ASP A 33 -18.53 -28.50 28.42
CA ASP A 33 -19.16 -28.89 27.13
C ASP A 33 -18.98 -27.86 25.99
N ASN A 34 -17.71 -27.50 25.75
CA ASN A 34 -17.31 -26.44 24.81
C ASN A 34 -17.83 -26.66 23.39
N GLU A 35 -17.86 -27.89 22.89
CA GLU A 35 -18.29 -28.22 21.52
C GLU A 35 -19.80 -28.02 21.34
N ALA A 36 -20.60 -28.56 22.27
CA ALA A 36 -22.05 -28.41 22.27
C ALA A 36 -22.49 -26.95 22.42
N ASP A 37 -21.73 -26.14 23.16
CA ASP A 37 -22.02 -24.72 23.30
C ASP A 37 -21.59 -23.89 22.07
N MET A 38 -20.43 -24.21 21.47
CA MET A 38 -19.91 -23.54 20.27
C MET A 38 -20.75 -23.83 19.00
N SER A 39 -21.40 -24.98 18.95
CA SER A 39 -22.33 -25.38 17.87
C SER A 39 -23.74 -24.78 18.00
N ARG A 40 -24.00 -23.93 19.02
CA ARG A 40 -25.31 -23.26 19.16
C ARG A 40 -25.47 -22.16 18.13
N VAL A 41 -26.62 -22.16 17.45
CA VAL A 41 -27.04 -21.04 16.59
C VAL A 41 -27.34 -19.81 17.46
N VAL A 42 -26.60 -18.72 17.26
CA VAL A 42 -26.73 -17.46 18.01
C VAL A 42 -27.53 -16.39 17.27
N ALA A 43 -27.65 -16.52 15.94
CA ALA A 43 -28.61 -15.80 15.12
C ALA A 43 -28.98 -16.63 13.88
N THR A 44 -30.17 -16.40 13.32
CA THR A 44 -30.59 -16.93 12.02
C THR A 44 -30.95 -15.77 11.11
N VAL A 45 -30.49 -15.82 9.87
CA VAL A 45 -30.74 -14.84 8.81
C VAL A 45 -31.35 -15.54 7.60
N ASP A 46 -32.52 -15.12 7.17
CA ASP A 46 -33.19 -15.67 5.99
C ASP A 46 -34.06 -14.60 5.34
N ILE A 47 -33.52 -13.98 4.28
CA ILE A 47 -34.20 -12.92 3.54
C ILE A 47 -35.40 -13.47 2.75
N THR A 48 -35.50 -14.79 2.55
CA THR A 48 -36.61 -15.42 1.82
C THR A 48 -37.92 -15.44 2.61
N ASN A 49 -37.87 -15.02 3.88
CA ASN A 49 -39.04 -14.78 4.71
C ASN A 49 -39.64 -13.37 4.55
N THR A 50 -39.01 -12.51 3.74
CA THR A 50 -39.54 -11.18 3.42
C THR A 50 -40.62 -11.23 2.33
N GLU A 51 -41.44 -10.18 2.24
CA GLU A 51 -42.55 -10.09 1.28
C GLU A 51 -42.11 -10.25 -0.19
N GLN A 52 -40.88 -9.90 -0.52
CA GLN A 52 -40.37 -10.00 -1.89
C GLN A 52 -40.21 -11.45 -2.36
N PHE A 53 -40.09 -12.42 -1.44
CA PHE A 53 -40.00 -13.85 -1.72
C PHE A 53 -41.31 -14.61 -1.40
N ALA A 54 -42.32 -13.91 -0.89
CA ALA A 54 -43.65 -14.48 -0.69
C ALA A 54 -44.36 -14.70 -2.05
N SER A 55 -45.50 -15.40 -2.03
CA SER A 55 -46.22 -15.68 -3.28
C SER A 55 -46.71 -14.39 -3.96
N GLY A 56 -46.41 -14.24 -5.24
CA GLY A 56 -46.62 -13.01 -6.01
C GLY A 56 -45.53 -11.94 -5.81
N GLY A 57 -44.52 -12.20 -4.97
CA GLY A 57 -43.37 -11.33 -4.77
C GLY A 57 -42.36 -11.39 -5.93
N LYS A 58 -41.56 -10.33 -6.09
CA LYS A 58 -40.59 -10.20 -7.20
C LYS A 58 -39.63 -11.40 -7.30
N TYR A 59 -39.19 -11.92 -6.16
CA TYR A 59 -38.14 -12.93 -6.04
C TYR A 59 -38.68 -14.32 -5.65
N GLU A 60 -40.01 -14.55 -5.71
CA GLU A 60 -40.65 -15.83 -5.38
C GLU A 60 -39.95 -17.03 -6.04
N LYS A 61 -39.64 -16.92 -7.35
CA LYS A 61 -39.02 -18.00 -8.12
C LYS A 61 -37.60 -18.37 -7.69
N TYR A 62 -36.90 -17.49 -6.98
CA TYR A 62 -35.51 -17.69 -6.55
C TYR A 62 -35.38 -18.29 -5.14
N LYS A 63 -36.49 -18.37 -4.41
CA LYS A 63 -36.53 -18.78 -3.01
C LYS A 63 -35.80 -20.11 -2.75
N SER A 64 -36.03 -21.12 -3.59
CA SER A 64 -35.46 -22.47 -3.44
C SER A 64 -33.94 -22.53 -3.53
N VAL A 65 -33.30 -21.53 -4.16
CA VAL A 65 -31.84 -21.42 -4.27
C VAL A 65 -31.29 -20.61 -3.12
N VAL A 66 -31.88 -19.43 -2.85
CA VAL A 66 -31.39 -18.48 -1.84
C VAL A 66 -31.43 -19.09 -0.43
N GLU A 67 -32.47 -19.87 -0.11
CA GLU A 67 -32.59 -20.55 1.19
C GLU A 67 -31.44 -21.55 1.47
N LYS A 68 -30.74 -22.04 0.42
CA LYS A 68 -29.67 -23.05 0.55
C LYS A 68 -28.33 -22.49 1.01
N SER A 69 -28.18 -21.17 1.01
CA SER A 69 -27.02 -20.50 1.58
C SER A 69 -26.89 -20.65 3.10
N ASN A 70 -27.97 -21.05 3.79
CA ASN A 70 -28.13 -21.18 5.24
C ASN A 70 -27.57 -19.98 6.03
N GLY A 71 -28.46 -19.15 6.59
CA GLY A 71 -28.06 -17.97 7.36
C GLY A 71 -28.02 -18.17 8.86
N ASP A 72 -27.88 -19.40 9.36
CA ASP A 72 -27.47 -19.60 10.75
C ASP A 72 -26.06 -19.06 10.98
N ILE A 73 -25.91 -18.35 12.09
CA ILE A 73 -24.64 -17.89 12.66
C ILE A 73 -24.45 -18.67 13.94
N TYR A 74 -23.35 -19.41 14.05
CA TYR A 74 -23.03 -20.22 15.21
C TYR A 74 -22.19 -19.42 16.21
N LYS A 75 -22.22 -19.83 17.48
CA LYS A 75 -21.41 -19.20 18.52
C LYS A 75 -19.92 -19.26 18.19
N ARG A 76 -19.46 -20.38 17.60
CA ARG A 76 -18.09 -20.52 17.08
C ARG A 76 -17.72 -19.44 16.07
N ASP A 77 -18.63 -19.05 15.17
CA ASP A 77 -18.35 -18.04 14.14
C ASP A 77 -18.07 -16.67 14.80
N LEU A 78 -18.85 -16.36 15.84
CA LEU A 78 -18.68 -15.14 16.64
C LEU A 78 -17.37 -15.15 17.45
N VAL A 79 -17.00 -16.30 18.01
CA VAL A 79 -15.73 -16.46 18.76
C VAL A 79 -14.53 -16.41 17.82
N SER A 80 -14.55 -17.11 16.69
CA SER A 80 -13.52 -17.01 15.65
C SER A 80 -13.34 -15.56 15.20
N ALA A 81 -14.44 -14.85 14.97
CA ALA A 81 -14.40 -13.45 14.59
C ALA A 81 -13.76 -12.55 15.66
N PHE A 82 -14.03 -12.85 16.94
CA PHE A 82 -13.40 -12.15 18.06
C PHE A 82 -11.90 -12.44 18.15
N LEU A 83 -11.49 -13.71 18.04
CA LEU A 83 -10.08 -14.10 18.08
C LEU A 83 -9.30 -13.47 16.93
N SER A 84 -9.92 -13.33 15.75
CA SER A 84 -9.26 -12.73 14.59
C SER A 84 -9.16 -11.20 14.65
N SER A 85 -10.20 -10.51 15.12
CA SER A 85 -10.26 -9.03 15.01
C SER A 85 -10.72 -8.31 16.27
N GLY A 86 -11.60 -8.93 17.06
CA GLY A 86 -12.18 -8.34 18.26
C GLY A 86 -11.19 -8.18 19.41
N TYR A 87 -10.28 -9.12 19.61
CA TYR A 87 -9.35 -9.13 20.73
C TYR A 87 -8.48 -7.86 20.79
N SER A 88 -7.98 -7.40 19.64
CA SER A 88 -7.23 -6.15 19.53
C SER A 88 -8.05 -4.91 19.93
N SER A 89 -9.36 -4.92 19.67
CA SER A 89 -10.24 -3.82 20.05
C SER A 89 -10.40 -3.73 21.57
N VAL A 90 -10.51 -4.90 22.24
CA VAL A 90 -10.55 -4.97 23.70
C VAL A 90 -9.22 -4.55 24.32
N GLN A 91 -8.09 -5.00 23.76
CA GLN A 91 -6.77 -4.54 24.20
C GLN A 91 -6.59 -3.01 24.11
N ASN A 92 -7.26 -2.38 23.14
CA ASN A 92 -7.27 -0.94 22.94
C ASN A 92 -8.38 -0.21 23.74
N GLY A 93 -9.04 -0.89 24.69
CA GLY A 93 -9.95 -0.30 25.66
C GLY A 93 -11.45 -0.41 25.33
N ALA A 94 -11.84 -1.17 24.30
CA ALA A 94 -13.25 -1.51 24.08
C ALA A 94 -13.74 -2.56 25.09
N THR A 95 -15.04 -2.57 25.39
CA THR A 95 -15.66 -3.62 26.22
C THR A 95 -15.85 -4.91 25.41
N TYR A 96 -15.87 -6.06 26.07
CA TYR A 96 -16.25 -7.32 25.42
C TYR A 96 -17.66 -7.22 24.84
N LYS A 97 -18.60 -6.65 25.60
CA LYS A 97 -19.99 -6.45 25.17
C LYS A 97 -20.11 -5.68 23.86
N ASP A 98 -19.46 -4.51 23.75
CA ASP A 98 -19.55 -3.68 22.55
C ASP A 98 -18.88 -4.38 21.36
N THR A 99 -17.76 -5.06 21.61
CA THR A 99 -17.01 -5.79 20.58
C THR A 99 -17.83 -6.93 20.01
N PHE A 100 -18.40 -7.80 20.85
CA PHE A 100 -19.21 -8.93 20.40
C PHE A 100 -20.52 -8.51 19.72
N ASN A 101 -21.19 -7.46 20.20
CA ASN A 101 -22.38 -6.94 19.51
C ASN A 101 -22.04 -6.41 18.12
N LYS A 102 -20.92 -5.69 17.98
CA LYS A 102 -20.46 -5.21 16.67
C LYS A 102 -20.12 -6.37 15.72
N LEU A 103 -19.44 -7.40 16.20
CA LEU A 103 -19.12 -8.58 15.40
C LEU A 103 -20.38 -9.34 14.98
N MET A 104 -21.37 -9.48 15.88
CA MET A 104 -22.67 -10.07 15.56
C MET A 104 -23.40 -9.28 14.46
N ASP A 105 -23.40 -7.95 14.55
CA ASP A 105 -23.99 -7.09 13.52
C ASP A 105 -23.29 -7.23 12.16
N THR A 106 -21.96 -7.34 12.16
CA THR A 106 -21.17 -7.61 10.94
C THR A 106 -21.53 -8.96 10.33
N LEU A 107 -21.61 -10.03 11.14
CA LEU A 107 -21.95 -11.38 10.67
C LEU A 107 -23.37 -11.43 10.08
N VAL A 108 -24.35 -10.78 10.72
CA VAL A 108 -25.71 -10.67 10.21
C VAL A 108 -25.74 -9.90 8.88
N ALA A 109 -25.06 -8.75 8.81
CA ALA A 109 -25.00 -7.95 7.58
C ALA A 109 -24.36 -8.74 6.42
N ARG A 110 -23.33 -9.55 6.72
CA ARG A 110 -22.68 -10.44 5.75
C ARG A 110 -23.65 -11.47 5.19
N LYS A 111 -24.39 -12.18 6.05
CA LYS A 111 -25.36 -13.20 5.62
C LYS A 111 -26.49 -12.60 4.75
N ILE A 112 -27.00 -11.42 5.12
CA ILE A 112 -27.97 -10.68 4.30
C ILE A 112 -27.38 -10.38 2.91
N THR A 113 -26.15 -9.86 2.87
CA THR A 113 -25.50 -9.46 1.62
C THR A 113 -25.24 -10.66 0.71
N VAL A 114 -24.80 -11.81 1.25
CA VAL A 114 -24.61 -13.05 0.49
C VAL A 114 -25.91 -13.53 -0.14
N GLN A 115 -26.99 -13.60 0.65
CA GLN A 115 -28.30 -14.04 0.16
C GLN A 115 -28.86 -13.10 -0.91
N TYR A 116 -28.67 -11.80 -0.73
CA TYR A 116 -29.07 -10.83 -1.75
C TYR A 116 -28.20 -10.90 -3.00
N ALA A 117 -26.88 -11.08 -2.87
CA ALA A 117 -25.98 -11.23 -4.02
C ALA A 117 -26.42 -12.40 -4.92
N MET A 118 -26.77 -13.55 -4.33
CA MET A 118 -27.33 -14.68 -5.07
C MET A 118 -28.63 -14.31 -5.79
N THR A 119 -29.52 -13.57 -5.11
CA THR A 119 -30.79 -13.11 -5.68
C THR A 119 -30.56 -12.16 -6.86
N TYR A 120 -29.61 -11.23 -6.71
CA TYR A 120 -29.20 -10.29 -7.74
C TYR A 120 -28.69 -11.01 -8.98
N PHE A 121 -27.76 -11.96 -8.83
CA PHE A 121 -27.23 -12.70 -9.97
C PHE A 121 -28.30 -13.53 -10.68
N LEU A 122 -29.24 -14.13 -9.95
CA LEU A 122 -30.37 -14.85 -10.55
C LEU A 122 -31.37 -13.93 -11.29
N ASP A 123 -31.48 -12.65 -10.89
CA ASP A 123 -32.42 -11.68 -11.45
C ASP A 123 -31.82 -10.90 -12.64
N GLU A 124 -30.60 -10.40 -12.50
CA GLU A 124 -29.97 -9.47 -13.44
C GLU A 124 -29.00 -10.18 -14.42
N LYS A 125 -28.62 -11.43 -14.16
CA LYS A 125 -27.70 -12.24 -14.98
C LYS A 125 -28.32 -13.61 -15.28
N ASP A 126 -29.58 -13.62 -15.69
CA ASP A 126 -30.40 -14.82 -15.91
C ASP A 126 -29.97 -15.67 -17.12
N ASP A 127 -29.09 -15.13 -17.96
CA ASP A 127 -28.38 -15.85 -19.01
C ASP A 127 -27.29 -16.79 -18.48
N THR A 128 -26.77 -16.49 -17.29
CA THR A 128 -25.68 -17.21 -16.62
C THR A 128 -26.18 -18.01 -15.43
N PHE A 129 -27.05 -17.41 -14.60
CA PHE A 129 -27.53 -18.02 -13.36
C PHE A 129 -29.03 -18.30 -13.44
N THR A 130 -29.41 -19.57 -13.34
CA THR A 130 -30.83 -19.98 -13.35
C THR A 130 -31.11 -21.01 -12.27
N VAL A 131 -32.36 -21.09 -11.84
CA VAL A 131 -32.81 -22.11 -10.86
C VAL A 131 -32.56 -23.52 -11.41
N ASN A 132 -32.88 -23.77 -12.68
CA ASN A 132 -32.64 -25.07 -13.32
C ASN A 132 -31.15 -25.38 -13.43
N GLY A 133 -30.32 -24.39 -13.81
CA GLY A 133 -28.87 -24.55 -13.89
C GLY A 133 -28.26 -24.87 -12.53
N TYR A 134 -28.72 -24.21 -11.47
CA TYR A 134 -28.35 -24.53 -10.09
C TYR A 134 -28.74 -25.97 -9.71
N GLU A 135 -29.97 -26.39 -10.00
CA GLU A 135 -30.42 -27.76 -9.69
C GLU A 135 -29.64 -28.84 -10.44
N GLU A 136 -29.25 -28.58 -11.69
CA GLU A 136 -28.39 -29.46 -12.47
C GLU A 136 -26.98 -29.51 -11.88
N TYR A 137 -26.41 -28.35 -11.57
CA TYR A 137 -25.11 -28.24 -10.91
C TYR A 137 -25.05 -29.00 -9.58
N MET A 138 -26.07 -28.85 -8.72
CA MET A 138 -26.10 -29.55 -7.44
C MET A 138 -26.15 -31.08 -7.59
N LYS A 139 -26.78 -31.59 -8.66
CA LYS A 139 -26.79 -33.01 -8.99
C LYS A 139 -25.42 -33.49 -9.50
N THR A 140 -24.73 -32.70 -10.32
CA THR A 140 -23.40 -33.08 -10.83
C THR A 140 -22.33 -33.08 -9.73
N GLN A 141 -22.47 -32.19 -8.74
CA GLN A 141 -21.54 -32.10 -7.60
C GLN A 141 -21.91 -32.99 -6.40
N GLU A 142 -22.84 -33.95 -6.56
CA GLU A 142 -23.35 -34.80 -5.46
C GLU A 142 -22.24 -35.56 -4.70
N SER A 143 -21.11 -35.88 -5.35
CA SER A 143 -19.97 -36.54 -4.72
C SER A 143 -18.93 -35.61 -4.09
N GLU A 144 -18.94 -34.32 -4.44
CA GLU A 144 -17.97 -33.35 -3.93
C GLU A 144 -18.22 -33.09 -2.44
N PHE A 145 -17.17 -33.03 -1.61
CA PHE A 145 -17.27 -32.84 -0.15
C PHE A 145 -18.16 -33.85 0.58
N LYS A 146 -18.29 -35.09 0.10
CA LYS A 146 -19.16 -36.13 0.71
C LYS A 146 -18.92 -36.42 2.20
N ASN A 147 -17.73 -36.10 2.71
CA ASN A 147 -17.36 -36.28 4.12
C ASN A 147 -17.68 -35.05 4.99
N VAL A 148 -18.12 -33.94 4.38
CA VAL A 148 -18.53 -32.72 5.08
C VAL A 148 -20.00 -32.82 5.46
N GLU A 149 -20.35 -32.24 6.61
CA GLU A 149 -21.72 -32.14 7.11
C GLU A 149 -22.68 -31.59 6.04
N SER A 150 -23.84 -32.22 5.89
CA SER A 150 -24.71 -32.06 4.71
C SER A 150 -25.18 -30.63 4.47
N VAL A 151 -25.45 -29.87 5.54
CA VAL A 151 -25.85 -28.47 5.45
C VAL A 151 -24.68 -27.64 4.97
N LYS A 152 -23.51 -27.73 5.64
CA LYS A 152 -22.29 -27.01 5.24
C LYS A 152 -21.85 -27.32 3.81
N ARG A 153 -21.90 -28.59 3.41
CA ARG A 153 -21.66 -29.03 2.03
C ARG A 153 -22.56 -28.32 1.04
N THR A 154 -23.86 -28.25 1.34
CA THR A 154 -24.84 -27.56 0.49
C THR A 154 -24.52 -26.07 0.37
N GLN A 155 -24.11 -25.41 1.46
CA GLN A 155 -23.72 -23.99 1.45
C GLN A 155 -22.50 -23.74 0.56
N ILE A 156 -21.44 -24.53 0.74
CA ILE A 156 -20.20 -24.41 -0.05
C ILE A 156 -20.49 -24.56 -1.53
N LEU A 157 -21.21 -25.62 -1.92
CA LEU A 157 -21.56 -25.86 -3.33
C LEU A 157 -22.48 -24.76 -3.88
N THR A 158 -23.39 -24.26 -3.05
CA THR A 158 -24.28 -23.17 -3.46
C THR A 158 -23.49 -21.91 -3.78
N ILE A 159 -22.55 -21.49 -2.93
CA ILE A 159 -21.73 -20.31 -3.22
C ILE A 159 -20.75 -20.57 -4.37
N LYS A 160 -20.18 -21.79 -4.45
CA LYS A 160 -19.30 -22.20 -5.55
C LYS A 160 -19.98 -22.05 -6.91
N TYR A 161 -21.27 -22.39 -7.04
CA TYR A 161 -22.05 -22.15 -8.27
C TYR A 161 -21.98 -20.69 -8.74
N PHE A 162 -22.11 -19.72 -7.82
CA PHE A 162 -22.05 -18.29 -8.15
C PHE A 162 -20.62 -17.80 -8.42
N LEU A 163 -19.62 -18.37 -7.75
CA LEU A 163 -18.21 -18.02 -7.92
C LEU A 163 -17.53 -18.72 -9.11
N THR A 164 -18.25 -19.59 -9.81
CA THR A 164 -17.78 -20.32 -11.01
C THR A 164 -18.68 -20.06 -12.21
N ASP A 165 -19.38 -18.92 -12.23
CA ASP A 165 -20.28 -18.50 -13.31
C ASP A 165 -21.24 -19.61 -13.75
N GLY A 166 -21.98 -20.14 -12.79
CA GLY A 166 -22.94 -21.21 -13.00
C GLY A 166 -22.30 -22.60 -13.14
N GLY A 167 -21.04 -22.76 -12.72
CA GLY A 167 -20.25 -23.97 -12.92
C GLY A 167 -19.62 -24.08 -14.31
N THR A 168 -19.57 -22.97 -15.06
CA THR A 168 -19.05 -22.93 -16.44
C THR A 168 -17.71 -22.20 -16.58
N ALA A 169 -17.32 -21.40 -15.58
CA ALA A 169 -16.02 -20.76 -15.56
C ALA A 169 -14.92 -21.83 -15.67
N ALA A 170 -13.88 -21.52 -16.45
CA ALA A 170 -12.75 -22.43 -16.57
C ALA A 170 -12.15 -22.69 -15.17
N GLU A 171 -11.71 -23.93 -14.94
CA GLU A 171 -10.73 -24.18 -13.88
C GLU A 171 -9.57 -23.19 -14.10
N ASP A 172 -9.12 -22.53 -13.04
CA ASP A 172 -8.01 -21.56 -13.07
C ASP A 172 -8.34 -20.13 -13.54
N ASP A 173 -9.62 -19.79 -13.73
CA ASP A 173 -10.07 -18.41 -13.99
C ASP A 173 -11.42 -18.11 -13.32
N ASN A 174 -11.51 -18.38 -12.01
CA ASN A 174 -12.74 -18.17 -11.26
C ASN A 174 -12.48 -17.63 -9.84
N GLU A 175 -13.50 -17.02 -9.23
CA GLU A 175 -13.41 -16.46 -7.87
C GLU A 175 -13.31 -17.54 -6.78
N TYR A 176 -13.77 -18.77 -7.04
CA TYR A 176 -13.70 -19.89 -6.09
C TYR A 176 -12.25 -20.33 -5.85
N ASP A 177 -11.49 -20.60 -6.93
CA ASP A 177 -10.09 -21.04 -6.83
C ASP A 177 -9.22 -19.98 -6.15
N ARG A 178 -9.48 -18.69 -6.44
CA ARG A 178 -8.85 -17.56 -5.75
C ARG A 178 -9.16 -17.55 -4.26
N ALA A 179 -10.41 -17.81 -3.86
CA ALA A 179 -10.79 -17.91 -2.45
C ALA A 179 -10.08 -19.06 -1.74
N VAL A 180 -9.98 -20.23 -2.40
CA VAL A 180 -9.27 -21.40 -1.88
C VAL A 180 -7.77 -21.10 -1.72
N TYR A 181 -7.14 -20.49 -2.73
CA TYR A 181 -5.74 -20.05 -2.66
C TYR A 181 -5.50 -19.11 -1.47
N ASN A 182 -6.33 -18.07 -1.32
CA ASN A 182 -6.19 -17.10 -0.25
C ASN A 182 -6.33 -17.74 1.13
N LEU A 183 -7.26 -18.69 1.30
CA LEU A 183 -7.38 -19.47 2.53
C LEU A 183 -6.11 -20.27 2.84
N LYS A 184 -5.64 -21.06 1.88
CA LYS A 184 -4.44 -21.90 2.07
C LYS A 184 -3.20 -21.04 2.35
N LYS A 185 -3.05 -19.89 1.67
CA LYS A 185 -1.99 -18.91 1.92
C LYS A 185 -2.05 -18.33 3.33
N ALA A 186 -3.25 -17.99 3.81
CA ALA A 186 -3.47 -17.51 5.18
C ALA A 186 -3.13 -18.58 6.22
N VAL A 187 -3.46 -19.86 5.98
CA VAL A 187 -3.07 -20.98 6.85
C VAL A 187 -1.56 -21.07 6.93
N ASN A 188 -0.86 -21.14 5.79
CA ASN A 188 0.60 -21.23 5.76
C ASN A 188 1.27 -20.06 6.47
N SER A 189 0.80 -18.83 6.22
CA SER A 189 1.33 -17.62 6.88
C SER A 189 1.18 -17.69 8.40
N SER A 190 0.08 -18.26 8.87
CA SER A 190 -0.19 -18.41 10.30
C SER A 190 0.66 -19.51 10.92
N LEU A 191 0.86 -20.62 10.21
CA LEU A 191 1.81 -21.65 10.61
C LEU A 191 3.25 -21.13 10.63
N ASP A 192 3.65 -20.28 9.68
CA ASP A 192 4.97 -19.63 9.66
C ASP A 192 5.16 -18.76 10.91
N SER A 193 4.14 -17.95 11.24
CA SER A 193 4.15 -17.11 12.44
C SER A 193 4.28 -17.96 13.72
N SER A 194 3.52 -19.06 13.85
CA SER A 194 3.63 -19.96 14.99
C SER A 194 4.95 -20.72 15.04
N GLU A 195 5.50 -21.11 13.88
CA GLU A 195 6.76 -21.86 13.77
C GLU A 195 7.96 -21.09 14.32
N THR A 196 7.90 -19.75 14.29
CA THR A 196 8.97 -18.88 14.81
C THR A 196 9.39 -19.27 16.24
N SER A 197 8.46 -19.72 17.09
CA SER A 197 8.75 -20.17 18.46
C SER A 197 9.44 -21.53 18.57
N PHE A 198 9.43 -22.33 17.49
CA PHE A 198 10.00 -23.69 17.42
C PHE A 198 11.22 -23.79 16.53
N ILE A 199 11.46 -22.78 15.68
CA ILE A 199 12.69 -22.67 14.90
C ILE A 199 13.82 -22.47 15.91
N ARG A 200 14.68 -23.48 16.02
CA ARG A 200 15.93 -23.34 16.76
C ARG A 200 16.83 -22.48 15.91
N THR A 201 17.14 -21.28 16.39
CA THR A 201 18.33 -20.58 15.92
C THR A 201 19.49 -21.56 16.11
N LYS A 202 20.17 -21.93 15.02
CA LYS A 202 21.46 -22.60 15.22
C LYS A 202 22.33 -21.58 15.93
N ASP A 203 22.71 -21.85 17.17
CA ASP A 203 23.84 -21.17 17.77
C ASP A 203 25.05 -21.44 16.87
N GLY A 204 25.41 -20.47 16.02
CA GLY A 204 26.66 -20.50 15.25
C GLY A 204 26.61 -20.11 13.77
N ASP A 205 25.45 -19.97 13.12
CA ASP A 205 25.38 -19.34 11.79
C ASP A 205 25.00 -17.87 12.02
N ASP A 206 26.01 -17.02 12.22
CA ASP A 206 25.82 -15.58 12.26
C ASP A 206 25.44 -15.12 10.83
N ASP A 207 24.14 -14.98 10.58
CA ASP A 207 23.59 -14.41 9.34
C ASP A 207 23.74 -12.88 9.30
N SER A 208 24.32 -12.27 10.35
CA SER A 208 24.62 -10.84 10.35
C SER A 208 25.60 -10.50 9.23
N ILE A 209 25.37 -9.32 8.67
CA ILE A 209 26.22 -8.74 7.65
C ILE A 209 26.91 -7.55 8.31
N GLU A 210 28.24 -7.57 8.39
CA GLU A 210 28.99 -6.43 8.90
C GLU A 210 28.64 -5.19 8.05
N GLY A 211 28.19 -4.11 8.70
CA GLY A 211 27.87 -2.84 8.04
C GLY A 211 26.47 -2.74 7.42
N ALA A 212 25.62 -3.77 7.54
CA ALA A 212 24.20 -3.64 7.21
C ALA A 212 23.45 -2.97 8.37
N ASP A 213 22.61 -1.97 8.08
CA ASP A 213 21.80 -1.34 9.12
C ASP A 213 20.64 -2.23 9.56
N GLU A 214 20.35 -2.26 10.87
CA GLU A 214 19.26 -3.06 11.46
C GLU A 214 17.87 -2.55 11.05
N THR A 215 17.73 -1.24 10.82
CA THR A 215 16.47 -0.64 10.37
C THR A 215 16.42 -0.61 8.86
N THR A 216 15.52 -1.42 8.26
CA THR A 216 15.34 -1.45 6.82
C THR A 216 14.91 -0.07 6.29
N ARG A 217 15.73 0.48 5.39
CA ARG A 217 15.40 1.69 4.63
C ARG A 217 14.13 1.45 3.82
N ALA A 218 13.25 2.45 3.77
CA ALA A 218 12.02 2.40 2.98
C ALA A 218 12.33 1.96 1.53
N VAL A 219 11.52 1.05 0.99
CA VAL A 219 11.61 0.61 -0.41
C VAL A 219 10.70 1.47 -1.30
N PRO A 220 10.95 1.51 -2.62
CA PRO A 220 10.05 2.15 -3.57
C PRO A 220 8.62 1.62 -3.46
N THR A 221 7.65 2.50 -3.67
CA THR A 221 6.22 2.14 -3.64
C THR A 221 5.92 1.00 -4.64
N ASN A 222 5.06 0.06 -4.25
CA ASN A 222 4.66 -1.15 -4.99
C ASN A 222 5.73 -2.24 -5.16
N VAL A 223 6.92 -2.09 -4.58
CA VAL A 223 7.88 -3.21 -4.50
C VAL A 223 7.28 -4.37 -3.70
N ASN A 224 7.45 -5.60 -4.20
CA ASN A 224 6.90 -6.84 -3.61
C ASN A 224 5.36 -6.85 -3.47
N LYS A 225 4.66 -5.99 -4.22
CA LYS A 225 3.20 -5.97 -4.22
C LYS A 225 2.70 -6.88 -5.33
N GLU A 226 2.13 -8.02 -4.97
CA GLU A 226 1.47 -8.91 -5.93
C GLU A 226 0.23 -8.23 -6.50
N LYS A 227 -0.08 -8.50 -7.77
CA LYS A 227 -1.32 -8.04 -8.38
C LYS A 227 -2.52 -8.69 -7.71
N SER A 228 -3.65 -7.99 -7.68
CA SER A 228 -4.87 -8.46 -7.03
C SER A 228 -5.48 -9.73 -7.65
N ASP A 229 -5.19 -9.99 -8.92
CA ASP A 229 -5.65 -11.16 -9.68
C ASP A 229 -4.66 -12.33 -9.67
N TYR A 230 -3.46 -12.15 -9.08
CA TYR A 230 -2.44 -13.19 -9.04
C TYR A 230 -2.76 -14.26 -7.99
N TYR A 231 -2.70 -15.52 -8.39
CA TYR A 231 -2.71 -16.66 -7.48
C TYR A 231 -1.96 -17.86 -8.05
N VAL A 232 -1.62 -18.83 -7.19
CA VAL A 232 -0.97 -20.08 -7.59
C VAL A 232 -1.99 -21.20 -7.52
N LYS A 233 -2.25 -21.85 -8.65
CA LYS A 233 -3.25 -22.92 -8.81
C LYS A 233 -3.09 -24.05 -7.79
N ASP A 234 -1.94 -24.71 -7.83
CA ASP A 234 -1.67 -25.92 -7.03
C ASP A 234 -1.09 -25.58 -5.65
N TYR A 235 -1.46 -24.42 -5.09
CA TYR A 235 -0.96 -24.01 -3.79
C TYR A 235 -1.53 -24.95 -2.71
N GLU A 236 -0.66 -25.46 -1.85
CA GLU A 236 -1.02 -26.39 -0.78
C GLU A 236 -0.52 -25.94 0.59
N ILE A 237 -1.13 -26.50 1.63
CA ILE A 237 -0.78 -26.21 3.02
C ILE A 237 0.40 -27.09 3.43
N TYR A 238 1.48 -26.46 3.90
CA TYR A 238 2.63 -27.17 4.43
C TYR A 238 2.47 -27.39 5.94
N THR A 239 2.01 -28.58 6.34
CA THR A 239 1.84 -28.98 7.75
C THR A 239 3.11 -29.57 8.36
N GLY A 240 4.11 -29.86 7.52
CA GLY A 240 5.33 -30.57 7.90
C GLY A 240 5.20 -32.10 7.89
N TYR A 241 3.97 -32.63 7.83
CA TYR A 241 3.74 -34.06 7.57
C TYR A 241 3.79 -34.39 6.07
N ASN A 242 3.48 -33.42 5.21
CA ASN A 242 3.77 -33.44 3.79
C ASN A 242 5.16 -32.85 3.49
N THR A 243 5.59 -32.88 2.22
CA THR A 243 6.88 -32.32 1.80
C THR A 243 6.72 -30.91 1.25
N PRO A 244 7.71 -30.02 1.41
CA PRO A 244 7.68 -28.70 0.78
C PRO A 244 7.49 -28.74 -0.74
N ASP A 245 8.09 -29.73 -1.41
CA ASP A 245 7.95 -29.93 -2.86
C ASP A 245 6.53 -30.28 -3.29
N SER A 246 5.68 -30.74 -2.36
CA SER A 246 4.25 -30.96 -2.59
C SER A 246 3.39 -29.70 -2.41
N CYS A 247 4.02 -28.54 -2.13
CA CYS A 247 3.35 -27.24 -1.96
C CYS A 247 3.86 -26.19 -2.97
N PRO A 248 3.50 -26.30 -4.26
CA PRO A 248 3.83 -25.31 -5.27
C PRO A 248 3.52 -23.86 -4.84
N GLY A 249 4.48 -22.96 -5.04
CA GLY A 249 4.34 -21.53 -4.74
C GLY A 249 4.48 -21.14 -3.26
N TYR A 250 4.54 -22.10 -2.33
CA TYR A 250 4.87 -21.83 -0.94
C TYR A 250 6.39 -21.76 -0.73
N GLU A 251 6.87 -20.70 -0.09
CA GLU A 251 8.27 -20.57 0.31
C GLU A 251 8.40 -20.84 1.81
N LYS A 252 9.19 -21.86 2.17
CA LYS A 252 9.43 -22.18 3.59
C LYS A 252 10.07 -21.01 4.33
N ALA A 253 9.66 -20.82 5.58
CA ALA A 253 10.37 -19.96 6.51
C ALA A 253 11.85 -20.38 6.66
N GLU A 254 12.73 -19.40 6.84
CA GLU A 254 14.16 -19.65 7.04
C GLU A 254 14.39 -20.53 8.27
N ASN A 255 15.35 -21.45 8.18
CA ASN A 255 15.63 -22.45 9.23
C ASN A 255 14.44 -23.36 9.61
N SER A 256 13.33 -23.31 8.88
CA SER A 256 12.19 -24.21 9.06
C SER A 256 12.61 -25.66 8.81
N THR A 257 12.42 -26.50 9.82
CA THR A 257 12.59 -27.95 9.74
C THR A 257 11.23 -28.65 9.76
N THR A 258 11.18 -29.87 9.25
CA THR A 258 9.99 -30.75 9.38
C THR A 258 9.49 -30.80 10.83
N ARG A 259 10.41 -30.84 11.81
CA ARG A 259 10.06 -30.93 13.24
C ARG A 259 9.47 -29.63 13.78
N SER A 260 10.07 -28.49 13.46
CA SER A 260 9.55 -27.20 13.91
C SER A 260 8.19 -26.92 13.27
N ARG A 261 8.02 -27.25 11.98
CA ARG A 261 6.73 -27.13 11.30
C ARG A 261 5.65 -28.03 11.89
N ILE A 262 5.95 -29.30 12.14
CA ILE A 262 5.02 -30.21 12.85
C ILE A 262 4.64 -29.65 14.23
N SER A 263 5.60 -29.06 14.95
CA SER A 263 5.32 -28.46 16.27
C SER A 263 4.38 -27.26 16.15
N ALA A 264 4.59 -26.39 15.15
CA ALA A 264 3.72 -25.27 14.85
C ALA A 264 2.30 -25.72 14.49
N TYR A 265 2.17 -26.71 13.61
CA TYR A 265 0.88 -27.27 13.20
C TYR A 265 0.14 -27.92 14.38
N ASN A 266 0.83 -28.73 15.20
CA ASN A 266 0.22 -29.36 16.37
C ASN A 266 -0.19 -28.34 17.44
N GLN A 267 0.61 -27.28 17.64
CA GLN A 267 0.22 -26.18 18.53
C GLN A 267 -1.02 -25.46 17.99
N PHE A 268 -1.07 -25.23 16.68
CA PHE A 268 -2.21 -24.63 16.03
C PHE A 268 -3.50 -25.46 16.22
N LEU A 269 -3.47 -26.78 15.99
CA LEU A 269 -4.61 -27.67 16.30
C LEU A 269 -4.96 -27.68 17.79
N THR A 270 -3.96 -27.69 18.68
CA THR A 270 -4.18 -27.62 20.14
C THR A 270 -4.94 -26.35 20.53
N ASN A 271 -4.61 -25.23 19.91
CA ASN A 271 -5.31 -23.96 20.14
C ASN A 271 -6.76 -24.03 19.65
N LEU A 272 -7.02 -24.65 18.49
CA LEU A 272 -8.39 -24.84 18.01
C LEU A 272 -9.23 -25.70 18.98
N VAL A 273 -8.69 -26.82 19.47
CA VAL A 273 -9.35 -27.66 20.48
C VAL A 273 -9.60 -26.89 21.77
N SER A 274 -8.60 -26.15 22.25
CA SER A 274 -8.70 -25.39 23.51
C SER A 274 -9.78 -24.31 23.45
N ASN A 275 -10.05 -23.77 22.26
CA ASN A 275 -11.12 -22.79 22.02
C ASN A 275 -12.47 -23.44 21.62
N GLY A 276 -12.57 -24.78 21.59
CA GLY A 276 -13.80 -25.49 21.19
C GLY A 276 -14.17 -25.31 19.72
N LEU A 277 -13.18 -25.03 18.85
CA LEU A 277 -13.40 -24.81 17.42
C LEU A 277 -13.36 -26.10 16.59
N ILE A 278 -12.71 -27.15 17.12
CA ILE A 278 -12.64 -28.50 16.55
C ILE A 278 -12.76 -29.56 17.64
N ASP A 279 -13.07 -30.78 17.25
CA ASP A 279 -13.17 -31.91 18.17
C ASP A 279 -11.79 -32.35 18.66
N ALA A 280 -11.74 -32.89 19.88
CA ALA A 280 -10.48 -33.29 20.51
C ALA A 280 -9.79 -34.47 19.79
N ASP A 281 -10.51 -35.23 18.97
CA ASP A 281 -9.95 -36.31 18.14
C ASP A 281 -9.38 -35.82 16.80
N GLU A 282 -9.87 -34.68 16.27
CA GLU A 282 -9.33 -34.02 15.06
C GLU A 282 -7.88 -33.57 15.24
N ILE A 283 -7.39 -33.38 16.48
CA ILE A 283 -5.98 -33.05 16.77
C ILE A 283 -4.97 -34.07 16.20
N LYS A 284 -5.43 -35.27 15.83
CA LYS A 284 -4.59 -36.35 15.30
C LYS A 284 -4.40 -36.29 13.78
N THR A 285 -5.14 -35.44 13.07
CA THR A 285 -5.00 -35.35 11.62
C THR A 285 -3.68 -34.70 11.20
N THR A 286 -3.11 -35.20 10.11
CA THR A 286 -1.90 -34.65 9.48
C THR A 286 -2.22 -33.75 8.29
N ASP A 287 -3.46 -33.81 7.81
CA ASP A 287 -3.97 -33.03 6.68
C ASP A 287 -5.02 -32.04 7.20
N PHE A 288 -4.75 -30.74 7.02
CA PHE A 288 -5.65 -29.70 7.49
C PHE A 288 -6.99 -29.70 6.74
N LEU A 289 -7.04 -30.25 5.53
CA LEU A 289 -8.28 -30.35 4.75
C LEU A 289 -9.28 -31.37 5.35
N GLU A 290 -8.83 -32.25 6.26
CA GLU A 290 -9.70 -33.18 6.98
C GLU A 290 -10.31 -32.56 8.24
N VAL A 291 -9.88 -31.36 8.65
CA VAL A 291 -10.36 -30.65 9.84
C VAL A 291 -11.67 -29.93 9.51
N ASP A 292 -12.72 -30.08 10.32
CA ASP A 292 -14.04 -29.45 10.07
C ASP A 292 -13.95 -27.92 10.02
N TYR A 293 -13.03 -27.36 10.80
CA TYR A 293 -12.71 -25.93 10.83
C TYR A 293 -12.22 -25.39 9.49
N TYR A 294 -11.53 -26.20 8.66
CA TYR A 294 -11.16 -25.77 7.30
C TYR A 294 -12.39 -25.38 6.48
N TYR A 295 -13.47 -26.16 6.56
CA TYR A 295 -14.69 -25.91 5.81
C TYR A 295 -15.52 -24.75 6.35
N VAL A 296 -15.39 -24.45 7.66
CA VAL A 296 -15.96 -23.22 8.25
C VAL A 296 -15.26 -21.99 7.67
N GLU A 297 -13.92 -22.00 7.66
CA GLU A 297 -13.13 -20.90 7.11
C GLU A 297 -13.27 -20.79 5.58
N LEU A 298 -13.38 -21.92 4.88
CA LEU A 298 -13.68 -21.93 3.44
C LEU A 298 -15.00 -21.24 3.17
N LEU A 299 -16.08 -21.64 3.85
CA LEU A 299 -17.39 -21.01 3.66
C LEU A 299 -17.31 -19.49 3.91
N SER A 300 -16.61 -19.05 4.95
CA SER A 300 -16.33 -17.65 5.19
C SER A 300 -15.61 -17.00 4.00
N GLN A 301 -14.49 -17.55 3.53
CA GLN A 301 -13.78 -16.98 2.37
C GLN A 301 -14.65 -16.92 1.11
N LEU A 302 -15.47 -17.94 0.85
CA LEU A 302 -16.40 -17.96 -0.28
C LEU A 302 -17.48 -16.88 -0.15
N GLU A 303 -18.06 -16.69 1.03
CA GLU A 303 -19.00 -15.60 1.29
C GLU A 303 -18.38 -14.24 1.02
N GLN A 304 -17.12 -14.02 1.45
CA GLN A 304 -16.42 -12.78 1.15
C GLN A 304 -16.19 -12.60 -0.34
N SER A 305 -15.72 -13.64 -1.04
CA SER A 305 -15.51 -13.59 -2.48
C SER A 305 -16.79 -13.29 -3.23
N LEU A 306 -17.94 -13.82 -2.79
CA LEU A 306 -19.23 -13.52 -3.42
C LEU A 306 -19.66 -12.08 -3.18
N ILE A 307 -19.44 -11.54 -1.98
CA ILE A 307 -19.68 -10.13 -1.67
C ILE A 307 -18.79 -9.23 -2.54
N THR A 308 -17.51 -9.60 -2.73
CA THR A 308 -16.59 -8.88 -3.62
C THR A 308 -17.08 -8.93 -5.06
N LYS A 309 -17.38 -10.12 -5.60
CA LYS A 309 -17.92 -10.28 -6.97
C LYS A 309 -19.19 -9.47 -7.19
N PHE A 310 -20.11 -9.50 -6.23
CA PHE A 310 -21.34 -8.69 -6.26
C PHE A 310 -21.04 -7.20 -6.25
N SER A 311 -20.11 -6.76 -5.40
CA SER A 311 -19.70 -5.35 -5.34
C SER A 311 -19.05 -4.91 -6.65
N ASP A 312 -18.22 -5.76 -7.25
CA ASP A 312 -17.55 -5.49 -8.53
C ASP A 312 -18.55 -5.37 -9.68
N ASP A 313 -19.55 -6.25 -9.78
CA ASP A 313 -20.58 -6.18 -10.84
C ASP A 313 -21.48 -4.95 -10.70
N LEU A 314 -21.88 -4.60 -9.47
CA LEU A 314 -22.60 -3.36 -9.18
C LEU A 314 -21.77 -2.12 -9.54
N ASN A 315 -20.47 -2.17 -9.24
CA ASN A 315 -19.52 -1.11 -9.54
C ASN A 315 -19.29 -0.97 -11.03
N GLU A 316 -19.16 -2.06 -11.77
CA GLU A 316 -19.07 -2.05 -13.23
C GLU A 316 -20.31 -1.38 -13.84
N THR A 317 -21.50 -1.77 -13.40
CA THR A 317 -22.76 -1.16 -13.84
C THR A 317 -22.84 0.34 -13.51
N ALA A 318 -22.39 0.75 -12.32
CA ALA A 318 -22.37 2.16 -11.92
C ALA A 318 -21.35 2.97 -12.74
N THR A 319 -20.21 2.36 -13.06
CA THR A 319 -19.08 3.01 -13.75
C THR A 319 -19.19 2.98 -15.26
N ALA A 320 -20.05 2.14 -15.85
CA ALA A 320 -20.39 2.17 -17.28
C ALA A 320 -20.95 3.54 -17.75
N LYS A 321 -21.42 4.37 -16.81
CA LYS A 321 -21.87 5.75 -17.05
C LYS A 321 -20.72 6.77 -17.15
N LEU A 322 -19.49 6.37 -16.87
CA LEU A 322 -18.29 7.23 -16.92
C LEU A 322 -17.72 7.29 -18.35
N ASP A 323 -18.57 7.65 -19.32
CA ASP A 323 -18.14 7.87 -20.69
C ASP A 323 -17.33 9.18 -20.85
N ASP A 324 -16.77 9.38 -22.04
CA ASP A 324 -15.94 10.55 -22.33
C ASP A 324 -16.71 11.87 -22.17
N GLU A 325 -18.02 11.89 -22.42
CA GLU A 325 -18.86 13.08 -22.25
C GLU A 325 -18.98 13.44 -20.76
N TYR A 326 -19.26 12.44 -19.92
CA TYR A 326 -19.30 12.59 -18.47
C TYR A 326 -17.96 13.06 -17.91
N LEU A 327 -16.85 12.44 -18.33
CA LEU A 327 -15.50 12.83 -17.90
C LEU A 327 -15.19 14.29 -18.25
N ARG A 328 -15.50 14.71 -19.49
CA ARG A 328 -15.31 16.10 -19.93
C ARG A 328 -16.17 17.07 -19.12
N ALA A 329 -17.43 16.73 -18.87
CA ALA A 329 -18.33 17.56 -18.08
C ALA A 329 -17.80 17.72 -16.64
N ARG A 330 -17.40 16.62 -15.98
CA ARG A 330 -16.83 16.65 -14.63
C ARG A 330 -15.52 17.39 -14.54
N TYR A 331 -14.65 17.25 -15.53
CA TYR A 331 -13.42 18.03 -15.60
C TYR A 331 -13.72 19.53 -15.67
N LYS A 332 -14.63 19.96 -16.56
CA LYS A 332 -15.02 21.37 -16.70
C LYS A 332 -15.65 21.94 -15.43
N GLU A 333 -16.52 21.18 -14.77
CA GLU A 333 -17.10 21.56 -13.48
C GLU A 333 -16.02 21.77 -12.42
N MET A 334 -15.11 20.81 -12.27
CA MET A 334 -14.02 20.88 -11.28
C MET A 334 -13.05 22.02 -11.59
N TYR A 335 -12.69 22.22 -12.85
CA TYR A 335 -11.85 23.32 -13.31
C TYR A 335 -12.49 24.67 -12.97
N ALA A 336 -13.78 24.87 -13.30
CA ALA A 336 -14.48 26.11 -13.02
C ALA A 336 -14.61 26.38 -11.51
N ALA A 337 -14.85 25.34 -10.72
CA ALA A 337 -14.91 25.44 -9.26
C ALA A 337 -13.56 25.83 -8.66
N GLN A 338 -12.46 25.19 -9.10
CA GLN A 338 -11.11 25.55 -8.69
C GLN A 338 -10.75 26.97 -9.10
N LYS A 339 -11.04 27.35 -10.36
CA LYS A 339 -10.80 28.70 -10.87
C LYS A 339 -11.45 29.76 -9.98
N LYS A 340 -12.74 29.62 -9.71
CA LYS A 340 -13.45 30.52 -8.79
C LYS A 340 -12.79 30.55 -7.41
N SER A 341 -12.52 29.38 -6.83
CA SER A 341 -11.97 29.27 -5.47
C SER A 341 -10.57 29.85 -5.31
N TYR A 342 -9.73 29.74 -6.34
CA TYR A 342 -8.33 30.12 -6.32
C TYR A 342 -8.14 31.58 -6.74
N ASP A 343 -8.94 32.10 -7.68
CA ASP A 343 -8.96 33.52 -8.01
C ASP A 343 -9.49 34.37 -6.83
N GLU A 344 -10.40 33.82 -6.00
CA GLU A 344 -10.92 34.49 -4.80
C GLU A 344 -9.93 34.44 -3.61
N ASN A 345 -9.17 33.35 -3.45
CA ASN A 345 -8.21 33.19 -2.36
C ASN A 345 -7.05 32.26 -2.77
N ILE A 346 -5.84 32.81 -2.83
CA ILE A 346 -4.63 32.08 -3.20
C ILE A 346 -4.30 30.95 -2.22
N ASP A 347 -4.61 31.08 -0.93
CA ASP A 347 -4.34 30.06 0.09
C ASP A 347 -5.05 28.72 -0.22
N ASN A 348 -6.20 28.78 -0.92
CA ASN A 348 -6.91 27.59 -1.37
C ASN A 348 -6.11 26.83 -2.43
N PHE A 349 -5.42 27.56 -3.32
CA PHE A 349 -4.52 26.98 -4.31
C PHE A 349 -3.29 26.39 -3.64
N GLU A 350 -2.68 27.11 -2.69
CA GLU A 350 -1.51 26.63 -1.91
C GLU A 350 -1.82 25.34 -1.14
N SER A 351 -2.99 25.29 -0.51
CA SER A 351 -3.49 24.09 0.16
C SER A 351 -3.70 22.92 -0.81
N ALA A 352 -4.18 23.21 -2.03
CA ALA A 352 -4.44 22.19 -3.04
C ALA A 352 -3.13 21.58 -3.57
N ILE A 353 -2.14 22.40 -3.94
CA ILE A 353 -0.85 21.93 -4.44
C ILE A 353 -0.09 21.10 -3.39
N GLY A 354 -0.22 21.42 -2.10
CA GLY A 354 0.36 20.65 -1.00
C GLY A 354 -0.31 19.29 -0.76
N SER A 355 -1.46 19.02 -1.40
CA SER A 355 -2.25 17.80 -1.21
C SER A 355 -2.40 16.95 -2.48
N LEU A 356 -1.64 17.26 -3.53
CA LEU A 356 -1.70 16.59 -4.82
C LEU A 356 -1.41 15.09 -4.68
N SER A 357 -2.20 14.26 -5.37
CA SER A 357 -2.02 12.81 -5.42
C SER A 357 -2.62 12.24 -6.70
N ALA A 358 -2.50 10.92 -6.90
CA ALA A 358 -3.17 10.21 -8.00
C ALA A 358 -4.71 10.33 -8.01
N SER A 359 -5.34 10.87 -6.96
CA SER A 359 -6.79 11.09 -6.87
C SER A 359 -7.18 12.52 -6.47
N LYS A 360 -6.21 13.43 -6.36
CA LYS A 360 -6.43 14.85 -6.01
C LYS A 360 -5.61 15.71 -6.96
N PHE A 361 -6.32 16.52 -7.74
CA PHE A 361 -5.73 17.23 -8.87
C PHE A 361 -5.83 18.74 -8.71
N VAL A 362 -4.85 19.46 -9.24
CA VAL A 362 -4.88 20.91 -9.42
C VAL A 362 -5.04 21.17 -10.91
N LEU A 363 -6.21 21.62 -11.32
CA LEU A 363 -6.59 21.80 -12.73
C LEU A 363 -6.34 23.23 -13.23
N TYR A 364 -6.28 24.20 -12.31
CA TYR A 364 -6.12 25.61 -12.60
C TYR A 364 -5.14 26.28 -11.64
N VAL A 365 -4.35 27.21 -12.18
CA VAL A 365 -3.44 28.09 -11.44
C VAL A 365 -3.90 29.54 -11.67
N PRO A 366 -4.19 30.33 -10.60
CA PRO A 366 -4.67 31.70 -10.74
C PRO A 366 -3.57 32.63 -11.27
N GLU A 367 -3.94 33.69 -11.99
CA GLU A 367 -2.97 34.66 -12.53
C GLU A 367 -2.12 35.31 -11.43
N SER A 368 -2.71 35.52 -10.24
CA SER A 368 -2.03 36.08 -9.07
C SER A 368 -0.89 35.21 -8.55
N ALA A 369 -0.85 33.92 -8.90
CA ALA A 369 0.23 33.02 -8.51
C ALA A 369 1.54 33.35 -9.25
N GLY A 370 1.46 33.90 -10.46
CA GLY A 370 2.62 34.11 -11.33
C GLY A 370 3.24 32.82 -11.88
N ASP A 371 3.82 32.90 -13.07
CA ASP A 371 4.50 31.75 -13.69
C ASP A 371 5.75 31.36 -12.90
N ASN A 372 6.00 30.05 -12.80
CA ASN A 372 7.18 29.45 -12.17
C ASN A 372 7.44 29.96 -10.73
N THR A 373 6.39 30.29 -9.99
CA THR A 373 6.49 30.71 -8.58
C THR A 373 6.13 29.57 -7.63
N TYR A 374 5.25 28.69 -8.08
CA TYR A 374 4.83 27.49 -7.37
C TYR A 374 5.30 26.25 -8.11
N GLY A 375 5.70 25.22 -7.38
CA GLY A 375 6.20 24.00 -8.01
C GLY A 375 6.62 22.95 -6.99
N TYR A 376 7.38 21.98 -7.48
CA TYR A 376 7.84 20.87 -6.67
C TYR A 376 9.30 20.57 -6.92
N VAL A 377 10.03 20.30 -5.83
CA VAL A 377 11.43 19.86 -5.89
C VAL A 377 11.62 18.51 -5.22
N TYR A 378 12.41 17.65 -5.86
CA TYR A 378 13.03 16.52 -5.18
C TYR A 378 14.29 17.01 -4.46
N ASN A 379 14.46 16.63 -3.20
CA ASN A 379 15.64 16.99 -2.41
C ASN A 379 16.52 15.76 -2.18
N LEU A 380 17.78 15.88 -2.58
CA LEU A 380 18.84 14.95 -2.23
C LEU A 380 19.76 15.61 -1.19
N LEU A 381 19.66 15.15 0.05
CA LEU A 381 20.52 15.59 1.16
C LEU A 381 21.70 14.64 1.37
N ILE A 382 22.91 15.14 1.12
CA ILE A 382 24.17 14.50 1.49
C ILE A 382 24.66 15.11 2.81
N PRO A 383 24.63 14.37 3.92
CA PRO A 383 24.78 14.97 5.24
C PRO A 383 26.23 15.25 5.59
N PHE A 384 26.44 16.11 6.58
CA PHE A 384 27.72 16.19 7.28
C PHE A 384 28.02 14.91 8.07
N SER A 385 29.31 14.66 8.31
CA SER A 385 29.71 13.66 9.30
C SER A 385 29.18 14.02 10.70
N ALA A 386 29.05 13.03 11.59
CA ALA A 386 28.64 13.28 12.97
C ALA A 386 29.59 14.26 13.69
N HIS A 387 30.89 14.18 13.42
CA HIS A 387 31.90 15.08 13.97
C HIS A 387 31.73 16.53 13.48
N ASP A 388 31.53 16.70 12.17
CA ASP A 388 31.33 18.03 11.59
C ASP A 388 30.02 18.66 12.05
N SER A 389 28.96 17.86 12.16
CA SER A 389 27.66 18.28 12.70
C SER A 389 27.78 18.81 14.14
N GLN A 390 28.60 18.17 14.98
CA GLN A 390 28.88 18.65 16.34
C GLN A 390 29.64 19.98 16.34
N THR A 391 30.63 20.12 15.44
CA THR A 391 31.44 21.35 15.29
C THR A 391 30.58 22.53 14.84
N ILE A 392 29.70 22.31 13.85
CA ILE A 392 28.75 23.31 13.35
C ILE A 392 27.75 23.68 14.45
N SER A 393 27.23 22.69 15.18
CA SER A 393 26.31 22.94 16.30
C SER A 393 26.93 23.78 17.42
N ALA A 394 28.22 23.56 17.72
CA ALA A 394 28.93 24.32 18.74
C ALA A 394 29.13 25.79 18.33
N THR A 395 29.52 26.04 17.08
CA THR A 395 29.68 27.40 16.55
C THR A 395 28.33 28.12 16.41
N LYS A 396 27.27 27.42 15.98
CA LYS A 396 25.90 27.94 15.93
C LYS A 396 25.42 28.43 17.29
N LYS A 397 25.62 27.63 18.36
CA LYS A 397 25.25 28.03 19.73
C LYS A 397 25.92 29.33 20.19
N ILE A 398 27.18 29.55 19.79
CA ILE A 398 27.90 30.79 20.10
C ILE A 398 27.28 31.97 19.32
N ALA A 399 26.99 31.77 18.03
CA ALA A 399 26.34 32.77 17.18
C ALA A 399 24.93 33.15 17.68
N ASP A 400 24.14 32.17 18.14
CA ASP A 400 22.79 32.37 18.67
C ASP A 400 22.78 33.04 20.05
N ALA A 401 23.80 32.79 20.88
CA ALA A 401 23.94 33.41 22.20
C ALA A 401 24.38 34.87 22.16
N ALA A 402 24.92 35.35 21.04
CA ALA A 402 25.31 36.74 20.85
C ALA A 402 24.07 37.64 20.84
N THR A 403 23.82 38.30 21.97
CA THR A 403 22.74 39.27 22.16
C THR A 403 23.26 40.68 21.88
N ASP A 404 22.45 41.49 21.20
CA ASP A 404 22.69 42.85 20.68
C ASP A 404 23.44 43.00 19.34
N LYS A 405 23.04 44.05 18.59
CA LYS A 405 23.43 44.41 17.21
C LYS A 405 24.87 44.94 17.11
N THR A 406 25.83 44.18 17.59
CA THR A 406 27.26 44.57 17.61
C THR A 406 28.02 43.91 16.47
N ALA A 407 29.22 44.44 16.15
CA ALA A 407 30.16 43.80 15.24
C ALA A 407 30.53 42.37 15.67
N GLU A 408 30.38 42.06 16.96
CA GLU A 408 30.63 40.75 17.55
C GLU A 408 29.60 39.70 17.10
N LYS A 409 28.30 40.06 17.00
CA LYS A 409 27.27 39.16 16.46
C LYS A 409 27.52 38.83 15.00
N VAL A 410 27.80 39.84 14.18
CA VAL A 410 28.12 39.65 12.75
C VAL A 410 29.33 38.74 12.59
N LYS A 411 30.35 38.94 13.41
CA LYS A 411 31.54 38.08 13.40
C LYS A 411 31.21 36.64 13.84
N ALA A 412 30.48 36.45 14.93
CA ALA A 412 30.13 35.11 15.42
C ALA A 412 29.28 34.32 14.40
N GLN A 413 28.35 34.99 13.71
CA GLN A 413 27.58 34.37 12.64
C GLN A 413 28.44 34.06 11.42
N SER A 414 29.36 34.96 11.02
CA SER A 414 30.33 34.69 9.95
C SER A 414 31.20 33.48 10.30
N ASP A 415 31.75 33.41 11.51
CA ASP A 415 32.59 32.30 11.98
C ASP A 415 31.82 30.95 11.90
N TYR A 416 30.53 30.94 12.24
CA TYR A 416 29.66 29.76 12.13
C TYR A 416 29.45 29.31 10.68
N TYR A 417 29.15 30.22 9.75
CA TYR A 417 28.99 29.86 8.34
C TYR A 417 30.31 29.46 7.67
N GLU A 418 31.43 30.06 8.07
CA GLU A 418 32.77 29.67 7.64
C GLU A 418 33.11 28.25 8.11
N ALA A 419 32.81 27.91 9.37
CA ALA A 419 32.97 26.55 9.90
C ALA A 419 32.15 25.53 9.11
N ARG A 420 30.91 25.90 8.75
CA ARG A 420 30.03 25.07 7.90
C ARG A 420 30.61 24.86 6.50
N ALA A 421 31.11 25.92 5.86
CA ALA A 421 31.74 25.83 4.53
C ALA A 421 33.02 24.98 4.55
N LEU A 422 33.83 25.06 5.61
CA LEU A 422 35.01 24.22 5.79
C LEU A 422 34.66 22.75 5.99
N ALA A 423 33.66 22.46 6.83
CA ALA A 423 33.14 21.11 7.01
C ALA A 423 32.64 20.49 5.68
N ALA A 424 32.03 21.31 4.82
CA ALA A 424 31.47 20.87 3.55
C ALA A 424 32.50 20.31 2.56
N LEU A 425 33.79 20.66 2.73
CA LEU A 425 34.90 20.13 1.94
C LEU A 425 35.17 18.65 2.23
N ASN A 426 34.75 18.15 3.40
CA ASN A 426 34.95 16.77 3.84
C ASN A 426 33.73 15.88 3.57
N VAL A 427 32.62 16.46 3.10
CA VAL A 427 31.39 15.70 2.83
C VAL A 427 31.61 14.77 1.64
N LYS A 428 31.31 13.49 1.86
CA LYS A 428 31.37 12.43 0.86
C LYS A 428 30.03 11.70 0.82
N PRO A 429 29.44 11.47 -0.37
CA PRO A 429 28.26 10.63 -0.48
C PRO A 429 28.56 9.20 -0.05
N GLU A 430 27.59 8.57 0.60
CA GLU A 430 27.59 7.16 0.97
C GLU A 430 26.30 6.51 0.50
N ASP A 431 26.36 5.24 0.11
CA ASP A 431 25.19 4.49 -0.32
C ASP A 431 24.39 3.97 0.89
N GLN A 432 23.19 4.52 1.06
CA GLN A 432 22.28 4.30 2.19
C GLN A 432 21.49 2.99 2.09
N ARG A 433 21.71 2.17 1.04
CA ARG A 433 20.95 0.95 0.76
C ARG A 433 21.55 -0.32 1.39
N THR A 434 22.48 -0.20 2.33
CA THR A 434 23.10 -1.36 3.01
C THR A 434 22.07 -2.27 3.69
N SER A 435 21.00 -1.69 4.25
CA SER A 435 19.88 -2.43 4.85
C SER A 435 18.99 -3.21 3.87
N TRP A 436 19.19 -3.04 2.57
CA TRP A 436 18.48 -3.84 1.55
C TRP A 436 19.19 -5.18 1.27
N PHE A 437 20.39 -5.38 1.81
CA PHE A 437 21.08 -6.65 1.79
C PHE A 437 20.67 -7.52 2.98
N SER A 438 20.45 -8.79 2.72
CA SER A 438 20.19 -9.78 3.77
C SER A 438 20.65 -11.15 3.28
N ASN A 439 21.08 -12.03 4.20
CA ASN A 439 21.28 -13.44 3.87
C ASN A 439 19.96 -14.23 3.87
N THR A 440 18.90 -13.64 4.44
CA THR A 440 17.54 -14.19 4.43
C THR A 440 16.84 -13.84 3.10
N LYS A 441 16.39 -14.85 2.35
CA LYS A 441 15.81 -14.68 1.01
C LYS A 441 14.62 -13.72 0.95
N SER A 442 13.74 -13.74 1.95
CA SER A 442 12.51 -12.94 1.98
C SER A 442 12.80 -11.44 2.16
N SER A 443 13.79 -11.09 2.98
CA SER A 443 14.20 -9.70 3.27
C SER A 443 15.34 -9.18 2.41
N ASN A 444 16.06 -10.04 1.68
CA ASN A 444 17.10 -9.60 0.76
C ASN A 444 16.48 -8.99 -0.50
N TYR A 445 16.75 -7.73 -0.79
CA TYR A 445 16.32 -7.07 -2.02
C TYR A 445 17.43 -6.98 -3.06
N ALA A 446 18.66 -7.33 -2.70
CA ALA A 446 19.83 -7.19 -3.57
C ALA A 446 20.05 -8.43 -4.45
N GLU A 447 20.43 -8.18 -5.69
CA GLU A 447 20.79 -9.19 -6.69
C GLU A 447 22.10 -8.84 -7.36
N LYS A 448 22.96 -9.85 -7.53
CA LYS A 448 24.23 -9.70 -8.23
C LYS A 448 24.06 -10.12 -9.67
N ASP A 449 24.36 -9.23 -10.60
CA ASP A 449 24.52 -9.58 -12.00
C ASP A 449 25.82 -10.40 -12.15
N GLU A 450 25.69 -11.66 -12.57
CA GLU A 450 26.83 -12.59 -12.65
C GLU A 450 27.86 -12.21 -13.73
N ASN A 451 27.46 -11.45 -14.75
CA ASN A 451 28.33 -11.08 -15.87
C ASN A 451 29.20 -9.86 -15.54
N THR A 452 28.63 -8.91 -14.80
CA THR A 452 29.27 -7.63 -14.47
C THR A 452 29.79 -7.59 -13.03
N GLY A 453 29.32 -8.48 -12.17
CA GLY A 453 29.60 -8.49 -10.73
C GLY A 453 28.88 -7.39 -9.95
N VAL A 454 28.02 -6.63 -10.62
CA VAL A 454 27.34 -5.45 -10.09
C VAL A 454 26.12 -5.85 -9.28
N TRP A 455 25.93 -5.21 -8.13
CA TRP A 455 24.75 -5.40 -7.29
C TRP A 455 23.68 -4.36 -7.64
N THR A 456 22.47 -4.85 -7.91
CA THR A 456 21.26 -4.07 -8.17
C THR A 456 20.13 -4.53 -7.25
N PHE A 457 18.95 -3.93 -7.34
CA PHE A 457 17.87 -4.21 -6.38
C PHE A 457 16.54 -4.52 -7.06
N PHE A 458 15.75 -5.38 -6.39
CA PHE A 458 14.37 -5.73 -6.72
C PHE A 458 14.15 -6.51 -8.03
N GLY A 459 15.18 -7.10 -8.63
CA GLY A 459 15.07 -7.93 -9.83
C GLY A 459 14.15 -9.15 -9.66
N LYS A 460 14.05 -9.73 -8.46
CA LYS A 460 13.15 -10.84 -8.11
C LYS A 460 11.67 -10.45 -8.14
N TYR A 461 11.37 -9.15 -8.17
CA TYR A 461 10.03 -8.60 -8.32
C TYR A 461 9.77 -8.03 -9.72
N SER A 462 10.61 -8.39 -10.70
CA SER A 462 10.47 -7.95 -12.10
C SER A 462 9.41 -8.72 -12.91
N ASP A 463 8.91 -9.84 -12.39
CA ASP A 463 7.84 -10.61 -13.04
C ASP A 463 6.54 -9.83 -13.06
N LYS A 464 6.26 -9.21 -14.22
CA LYS A 464 5.07 -8.40 -14.46
C LYS A 464 3.77 -9.21 -14.53
N THR A 465 3.83 -10.55 -14.49
CA THR A 465 2.62 -11.37 -14.35
C THR A 465 2.19 -11.47 -12.88
N ARG A 466 3.14 -11.44 -11.96
CA ARG A 466 2.93 -11.55 -10.52
C ARG A 466 2.89 -10.22 -9.79
N TYR A 467 3.85 -9.34 -10.04
CA TYR A 467 4.07 -8.13 -9.24
C TYR A 467 3.65 -6.85 -9.98
N GLU A 468 3.21 -5.87 -9.20
CA GLU A 468 3.10 -4.48 -9.64
C GLU A 468 4.49 -3.90 -9.92
N SER A 469 4.56 -2.94 -10.85
CA SER A 469 5.81 -2.22 -11.10
C SER A 469 6.11 -1.24 -9.97
N ALA A 470 7.37 -1.15 -9.56
CA ALA A 470 7.83 -0.11 -8.65
C ALA A 470 7.52 1.29 -9.22
N ALA A 471 6.94 2.17 -8.40
CA ALA A 471 6.55 3.51 -8.83
C ALA A 471 7.78 4.42 -8.97
N HIS A 472 8.00 4.98 -10.17
CA HIS A 472 9.06 5.96 -10.47
C HIS A 472 10.46 5.51 -10.05
N TYR A 473 10.73 4.21 -10.12
CA TYR A 473 11.99 3.57 -9.76
C TYR A 473 12.26 2.40 -10.71
N SER A 474 13.51 2.23 -11.14
CA SER A 474 13.89 1.21 -12.14
C SER A 474 14.50 -0.05 -11.53
N GLY A 475 15.19 0.06 -10.40
CA GLY A 475 15.98 -1.03 -9.81
C GLY A 475 17.32 -1.26 -10.48
N ALA A 476 17.60 -0.57 -11.59
CA ALA A 476 18.81 -0.76 -12.37
C ALA A 476 20.02 0.04 -11.84
N TYR A 477 19.81 1.02 -10.94
CA TYR A 477 20.91 1.82 -10.43
C TYR A 477 21.77 1.00 -9.44
N PRO A 478 23.07 0.82 -9.73
CA PRO A 478 23.89 -0.09 -8.96
C PRO A 478 24.17 0.39 -7.54
N PHE A 479 24.39 -0.55 -6.63
CA PHE A 479 24.98 -0.26 -5.32
C PHE A 479 26.41 0.26 -5.51
N MET A 480 26.68 1.47 -5.01
CA MET A 480 27.98 2.13 -5.20
C MET A 480 29.01 1.80 -4.12
N GLY A 481 28.56 1.22 -3.01
CA GLY A 481 29.44 0.72 -1.96
C GLY A 481 30.11 -0.60 -2.33
N THR A 482 30.71 -1.25 -1.35
CA THR A 482 31.36 -2.57 -1.54
C THR A 482 30.59 -3.68 -0.86
N VAL A 483 30.58 -4.86 -1.49
CA VAL A 483 29.96 -6.07 -0.95
C VAL A 483 30.98 -7.19 -0.97
N GLU A 484 31.21 -7.81 0.19
CA GLU A 484 32.07 -8.99 0.33
C GLU A 484 31.22 -10.23 0.55
N THR A 485 31.60 -11.32 -0.11
CA THR A 485 30.95 -12.62 0.02
C THR A 485 31.95 -13.71 0.39
N ASP A 486 31.52 -14.70 1.16
CA ASP A 486 32.32 -15.89 1.45
C ASP A 486 32.41 -16.85 0.24
N GLU A 487 33.15 -17.96 0.41
CA GLU A 487 33.32 -19.00 -0.62
C GLU A 487 32.01 -19.69 -1.03
N LYS A 488 30.95 -19.58 -0.21
CA LYS A 488 29.62 -20.14 -0.46
C LYS A 488 28.66 -19.12 -1.08
N GLY A 489 29.13 -17.90 -1.33
CA GLY A 489 28.33 -16.81 -1.88
C GLY A 489 27.45 -16.08 -0.86
N ARG A 490 27.61 -16.34 0.45
CA ARG A 490 26.90 -15.60 1.50
C ARG A 490 27.53 -14.23 1.67
N ILE A 491 26.72 -13.20 1.90
CA ILE A 491 27.19 -11.84 2.11
C ILE A 491 27.74 -11.75 3.53
N THR A 492 29.00 -11.36 3.69
CA THR A 492 29.66 -11.22 4.99
C THR A 492 29.77 -9.76 5.43
N LYS A 493 29.88 -8.85 4.46
CA LYS A 493 30.06 -7.43 4.72
C LYS A 493 29.48 -6.58 3.60
N VAL A 494 28.84 -5.48 3.98
CA VAL A 494 28.47 -4.39 3.09
C VAL A 494 29.05 -3.09 3.65
N ASP A 495 29.58 -2.24 2.80
CA ASP A 495 30.14 -0.95 3.19
C ASP A 495 29.45 0.15 2.39
N SER A 496 28.88 1.14 3.07
CA SER A 496 28.23 2.30 2.46
C SER A 496 29.23 3.22 1.77
N ARG A 497 30.52 3.15 2.14
CA ARG A 497 31.57 4.04 1.64
C ARG A 497 31.89 3.73 0.18
N ILE A 498 32.02 4.81 -0.59
CA ILE A 498 32.25 4.74 -2.03
C ILE A 498 33.70 5.12 -2.31
N ASP A 499 34.52 4.17 -2.78
CA ASP A 499 35.89 4.42 -3.23
C ASP A 499 35.93 4.65 -4.74
N ASN A 500 35.41 5.80 -5.16
CA ASN A 500 35.35 6.20 -6.58
C ASN A 500 35.63 7.70 -6.72
N GLU A 501 36.41 8.08 -7.73
CA GLU A 501 36.80 9.48 -7.98
C GLU A 501 35.60 10.41 -8.18
N ASN A 502 34.50 9.89 -8.72
CA ASN A 502 33.25 10.63 -8.93
C ASN A 502 32.57 11.04 -7.62
N PHE A 503 32.90 10.42 -6.49
CA PHE A 503 32.24 10.63 -5.19
C PHE A 503 33.18 11.25 -4.15
N ARG A 504 34.33 11.80 -4.57
CA ARG A 504 35.33 12.37 -3.65
C ARG A 504 34.87 13.65 -2.95
N ASN A 505 34.03 14.44 -3.62
CA ASN A 505 33.44 15.67 -3.10
C ASN A 505 32.17 16.04 -3.88
N ILE A 506 31.54 17.14 -3.50
CA ILE A 506 30.29 17.59 -4.11
C ILE A 506 30.45 17.96 -5.60
N ASP A 507 31.60 18.48 -6.04
CA ASP A 507 31.80 18.88 -7.44
C ASP A 507 31.80 17.67 -8.37
N THR A 508 32.57 16.64 -8.02
CA THR A 508 32.63 15.40 -8.81
C THR A 508 31.28 14.68 -8.79
N PHE A 509 30.57 14.74 -7.67
CA PHE A 509 29.26 14.12 -7.53
C PHE A 509 28.20 14.82 -8.39
N ILE A 510 28.21 16.16 -8.46
CA ILE A 510 27.33 16.93 -9.35
C ILE A 510 27.61 16.58 -10.82
N GLU A 511 28.88 16.49 -11.24
CA GLU A 511 29.22 16.13 -12.61
C GLU A 511 28.80 14.69 -12.94
N TYR A 512 28.91 13.76 -11.99
CA TYR A 512 28.40 12.40 -12.14
C TYR A 512 26.86 12.35 -12.26
N LEU A 513 26.13 13.06 -11.39
CA LEU A 513 24.67 13.19 -11.49
C LEU A 513 24.25 13.76 -12.86
N LYS A 514 24.94 14.78 -13.35
CA LYS A 514 24.68 15.36 -14.68
C LYS A 514 24.87 14.33 -15.79
N ALA A 515 25.92 13.52 -15.71
CA ALA A 515 26.18 12.47 -16.69
C ALA A 515 25.08 11.40 -16.70
N GLU A 516 24.60 10.97 -15.52
CA GLU A 516 23.50 10.00 -15.40
C GLU A 516 22.16 10.58 -15.89
N LEU A 517 21.87 11.84 -15.58
CA LEU A 517 20.70 12.55 -16.12
C LEU A 517 20.78 12.67 -17.65
N ALA A 518 21.93 13.05 -18.20
CA ALA A 518 22.12 13.15 -19.64
C ALA A 518 21.98 11.77 -20.32
N HIS A 519 22.56 10.73 -19.73
CA HIS A 519 22.50 9.36 -20.26
C HIS A 519 21.08 8.81 -20.27
N SER A 520 20.38 8.90 -19.13
CA SER A 520 19.03 8.36 -18.97
C SER A 520 18.03 9.06 -19.88
N THR A 521 18.03 10.39 -19.90
CA THR A 521 17.07 11.20 -20.66
C THR A 521 17.42 11.33 -22.14
N ASN A 522 18.70 11.12 -22.50
CA ASN A 522 19.26 11.48 -23.80
C ASN A 522 19.15 12.99 -24.12
N LEU A 523 19.20 13.82 -23.07
CA LEU A 523 19.15 15.29 -23.15
C LEU A 523 20.49 15.92 -22.74
N ASN A 524 20.68 17.17 -23.13
CA ASN A 524 21.83 17.96 -22.70
C ASN A 524 21.64 18.46 -21.25
N VAL A 525 22.68 18.38 -20.44
CA VAL A 525 22.65 18.86 -19.05
C VAL A 525 23.75 19.89 -18.84
N THR A 526 23.35 21.11 -18.50
CA THR A 526 24.25 22.26 -18.30
C THR A 526 24.29 22.65 -16.83
N GLY A 527 25.33 23.40 -16.42
CA GLY A 527 25.40 23.94 -15.08
C GLY A 527 26.74 24.58 -14.75
N SER A 528 26.74 25.42 -13.72
CA SER A 528 27.94 26.10 -13.25
C SER A 528 27.82 26.52 -11.79
N LYS A 529 28.97 26.76 -11.15
CA LYS A 529 29.01 27.37 -9.81
C LYS A 529 28.47 28.79 -9.86
N VAL A 530 27.69 29.15 -8.86
CA VAL A 530 27.07 30.47 -8.76
C VAL A 530 28.11 31.47 -8.28
N SER A 531 28.30 32.56 -9.05
CA SER A 531 29.36 33.55 -8.77
C SER A 531 29.20 34.30 -7.44
N SER A 532 27.99 34.37 -6.90
CA SER A 532 27.71 34.98 -5.60
C SER A 532 27.99 34.07 -4.42
N TYR A 533 28.25 32.77 -4.62
CA TYR A 533 28.50 31.84 -3.52
C TYR A 533 29.69 32.29 -2.68
N LYS A 534 29.52 32.30 -1.35
CA LYS A 534 30.57 32.68 -0.41
C LYS A 534 30.87 31.55 0.55
N THR A 535 32.15 31.41 0.85
CA THR A 535 32.65 30.57 1.95
C THR A 535 33.11 31.38 3.15
N THR A 536 33.39 32.68 2.96
CA THR A 536 33.81 33.66 3.97
C THR A 536 33.23 35.04 3.63
N GLY A 537 33.24 35.97 4.60
CA GLY A 537 32.86 37.37 4.33
C GLY A 537 31.39 37.57 3.97
N PHE A 538 30.50 36.85 4.66
CA PHE A 538 29.05 36.92 4.46
C PHE A 538 28.51 38.34 4.70
N THR A 539 27.56 38.75 3.86
CA THR A 539 26.95 40.09 3.97
C THR A 539 25.65 40.02 4.76
N VAL A 540 25.54 40.86 5.78
CA VAL A 540 24.33 41.01 6.61
C VAL A 540 23.69 42.36 6.31
N THR A 541 22.44 42.37 5.86
CA THR A 541 21.63 43.58 5.62
C THR A 541 20.33 43.46 6.40
N ASP A 542 19.89 44.51 7.09
CA ASP A 542 18.65 44.52 7.89
C ASP A 542 18.50 43.37 8.91
N ASN A 543 19.63 42.84 9.39
CA ASN A 543 19.74 41.67 10.27
C ASN A 543 19.42 40.31 9.60
N GLU A 544 19.42 40.24 8.28
CA GLU A 544 19.32 38.99 7.52
C GLU A 544 20.51 38.80 6.59
N PHE A 545 20.84 37.53 6.33
CA PHE A 545 21.85 37.19 5.33
C PHE A 545 21.25 37.29 3.94
N ASP A 546 22.10 37.64 2.97
CA ASP A 546 21.73 37.51 1.57
C ASP A 546 21.78 36.03 1.16
N TYR A 547 20.62 35.37 1.10
CA TYR A 547 20.57 33.91 0.91
C TYR A 547 21.15 33.43 -0.44
N LYS A 548 21.33 34.33 -1.41
CA LYS A 548 22.07 34.04 -2.65
C LYS A 548 23.55 33.70 -2.41
N ASP A 549 24.11 34.12 -1.29
CA ASP A 549 25.50 33.82 -0.90
C ASP A 549 25.68 32.33 -0.56
N PHE A 550 24.59 31.59 -0.28
CA PHE A 550 24.62 30.17 0.08
C PHE A 550 24.26 29.21 -1.06
N MET A 551 23.83 29.74 -2.21
CA MET A 551 23.56 28.94 -3.39
C MET A 551 24.88 28.64 -4.10
N TYR A 552 25.25 27.37 -4.16
CA TYR A 552 26.56 26.90 -4.63
C TYR A 552 26.61 26.69 -6.14
N TYR A 553 25.59 26.03 -6.69
CA TYR A 553 25.56 25.59 -8.08
C TYR A 553 24.15 25.71 -8.63
N GLN A 554 24.05 26.00 -9.92
CA GLN A 554 22.79 25.95 -10.66
C GLN A 554 23.03 25.25 -12.00
N GLY A 555 22.13 24.34 -12.35
CA GLY A 555 22.15 23.62 -13.61
C GLY A 555 20.76 23.32 -14.14
N LYS A 556 20.71 22.71 -15.32
CA LYS A 556 19.47 22.44 -16.04
C LYS A 556 19.60 21.24 -16.97
N VAL A 557 18.60 20.37 -16.94
CA VAL A 557 18.33 19.38 -18.00
C VAL A 557 17.52 20.09 -19.09
N GLU A 558 18.15 20.33 -20.23
CA GLU A 558 17.55 21.09 -21.33
C GLU A 558 16.46 20.26 -22.03
N GLY A 559 15.33 20.89 -22.39
CA GLY A 559 14.24 20.24 -23.11
C GLY A 559 13.03 19.84 -22.25
N LEU A 560 13.16 19.81 -20.92
CA LEU A 560 12.05 19.43 -20.02
C LEU A 560 11.06 20.57 -19.69
N GLY A 561 11.36 21.82 -20.07
CA GLY A 561 10.54 22.99 -19.72
C GLY A 561 9.16 23.09 -20.39
N ASN A 562 8.84 22.18 -21.33
CA ASN A 562 7.56 22.09 -22.06
C ASN A 562 6.83 20.76 -21.83
N VAL A 563 7.20 20.00 -20.80
CA VAL A 563 6.57 18.72 -20.51
C VAL A 563 5.10 18.95 -20.13
N SER A 564 4.21 18.29 -20.87
CA SER A 564 2.78 18.24 -20.55
C SER A 564 2.58 17.44 -19.28
N LEU A 565 1.88 18.00 -18.29
CA LEU A 565 1.50 17.24 -17.10
C LEU A 565 0.57 16.06 -17.43
N ASN A 566 -0.09 16.06 -18.60
CA ASN A 566 -0.90 14.92 -19.02
C ASN A 566 -0.08 13.63 -19.15
N ASP A 567 1.18 13.77 -19.57
CA ASP A 567 2.06 12.64 -19.88
C ASP A 567 3.22 12.51 -18.89
N TYR A 568 3.11 13.21 -17.77
CA TYR A 568 4.20 13.41 -16.81
C TYR A 568 4.82 12.10 -16.33
N PHE A 569 3.97 11.11 -16.00
CA PHE A 569 4.39 9.81 -15.50
C PHE A 569 4.38 8.72 -16.57
N VAL A 570 4.10 9.06 -17.83
CA VAL A 570 4.11 8.10 -18.92
C VAL A 570 5.50 7.49 -19.04
N LYS A 571 5.57 6.18 -18.79
CA LYS A 571 6.81 5.42 -18.80
C LYS A 571 7.55 5.62 -20.12
N GLY A 572 8.84 5.94 -20.02
CA GLY A 572 9.72 6.14 -21.17
C GLY A 572 9.78 7.58 -21.69
N SER A 573 8.91 8.49 -21.22
CA SER A 573 9.08 9.92 -21.48
C SER A 573 10.38 10.45 -20.88
N GLU A 574 10.93 11.54 -21.44
CA GLU A 574 12.17 12.15 -20.94
C GLU A 574 12.01 12.63 -19.49
N GLN A 575 10.83 13.18 -19.15
CA GLN A 575 10.50 13.56 -17.78
C GLN A 575 10.50 12.35 -16.84
N TYR A 576 9.79 11.27 -17.20
CA TYR A 576 9.73 10.07 -16.38
C TYR A 576 11.13 9.50 -16.11
N LYS A 577 12.00 9.50 -17.12
CA LYS A 577 13.39 9.05 -16.99
C LYS A 577 14.19 9.94 -16.04
N ALA A 578 14.09 11.27 -16.17
CA ALA A 578 14.76 12.20 -15.27
C ALA A 578 14.32 12.02 -13.81
N VAL A 579 13.00 11.89 -13.58
CA VAL A 579 12.41 11.62 -12.26
C VAL A 579 12.89 10.31 -11.69
N THR A 580 12.89 9.25 -12.51
CA THR A 580 13.36 7.93 -12.10
C THR A 580 14.83 8.01 -11.68
N THR A 581 15.69 8.67 -12.45
CA THR A 581 17.10 8.86 -12.10
C THR A 581 17.28 9.65 -10.80
N MET A 582 16.53 10.73 -10.59
CA MET A 582 16.59 11.47 -9.33
C MET A 582 16.13 10.62 -8.14
N ASN A 583 15.07 9.83 -8.30
CA ASN A 583 14.60 8.92 -7.25
C ASN A 583 15.64 7.85 -6.93
N GLU A 584 16.26 7.24 -7.93
CA GLU A 584 17.36 6.27 -7.73
C GLU A 584 18.48 6.89 -6.88
N PHE A 585 18.88 8.13 -7.17
CA PHE A 585 19.88 8.86 -6.39
C PHE A 585 19.40 9.22 -4.97
N ILE A 586 18.12 9.56 -4.78
CA ILE A 586 17.55 9.81 -3.45
C ILE A 586 17.53 8.53 -2.61
N PHE A 587 17.12 7.40 -3.20
CA PHE A 587 17.18 6.11 -2.52
C PHE A 587 18.62 5.70 -2.21
N ALA A 588 19.55 5.92 -3.14
CA ALA A 588 20.95 5.57 -2.97
C ALA A 588 21.69 6.46 -1.97
N PHE A 589 21.58 7.78 -2.05
CA PHE A 589 22.48 8.69 -1.31
C PHE A 589 21.75 9.62 -0.34
N GLY A 590 20.41 9.75 -0.45
CA GLY A 590 19.65 10.71 0.33
C GLY A 590 19.45 10.28 1.78
N THR A 591 19.71 11.18 2.72
CA THR A 591 19.40 10.95 4.14
C THR A 591 18.11 11.61 4.61
N ASP A 592 17.53 12.47 3.76
CA ASP A 592 16.20 13.03 3.96
C ASP A 592 15.13 12.02 3.54
N THR A 593 14.59 11.30 4.52
CA THR A 593 13.53 10.30 4.29
C THR A 593 12.20 10.91 3.88
N GLY A 594 11.96 12.21 4.12
CA GLY A 594 10.74 12.90 3.72
C GLY A 594 10.58 13.07 2.21
N SER A 595 11.69 12.97 1.46
CA SER A 595 11.69 13.01 -0.01
C SER A 595 11.36 11.66 -0.65
N ILE A 596 11.49 10.57 0.10
CA ILE A 596 11.29 9.20 -0.39
C ILE A 596 9.79 8.93 -0.60
N ASN A 597 9.44 8.27 -1.71
CA ASN A 597 8.06 7.90 -2.06
C ASN A 597 7.09 9.09 -2.14
N THR A 598 7.60 10.33 -2.24
CA THR A 598 6.76 11.50 -2.50
C THR A 598 6.17 11.41 -3.91
N TYR A 599 4.90 11.84 -4.07
CA TYR A 599 4.22 11.75 -5.37
C TYR A 599 4.97 12.54 -6.45
N ILE A 600 5.30 13.81 -6.19
CA ILE A 600 6.07 14.66 -7.10
C ILE A 600 7.14 15.52 -6.42
N GLY A 601 7.46 15.26 -5.15
CA GLY A 601 8.45 16.02 -4.38
C GLY A 601 7.85 17.02 -3.39
N TYR A 602 8.71 17.81 -2.75
CA TYR A 602 8.31 18.86 -1.81
C TYR A 602 7.65 20.01 -2.53
N THR A 603 6.54 20.50 -1.95
CA THR A 603 5.85 21.68 -2.43
C THR A 603 6.68 22.92 -2.13
N VAL A 604 6.85 23.78 -3.14
CA VAL A 604 7.52 25.07 -3.03
C VAL A 604 6.49 26.17 -3.32
N THR A 605 6.37 27.09 -2.37
CA THR A 605 5.53 28.29 -2.42
C THR A 605 6.39 29.53 -2.16
N PRO A 606 5.89 30.75 -2.40
CA PRO A 606 6.59 31.99 -2.02
C PRO A 606 7.04 32.01 -0.56
N ASP A 607 6.18 31.51 0.33
CA ASP A 607 6.32 31.54 1.79
C ASP A 607 6.93 30.25 2.38
N CYS A 608 7.56 29.41 1.55
CA CYS A 608 8.15 28.15 2.00
C CYS A 608 9.35 28.33 2.97
N ASP A 609 9.85 29.56 3.13
CA ASP A 609 10.82 29.96 4.14
C ASP A 609 10.26 30.01 5.57
N GLU A 610 8.95 29.93 5.75
CA GLU A 610 8.32 29.68 7.05
C GLU A 610 8.41 28.20 7.46
N THR A 611 8.48 27.30 6.49
CA THR A 611 8.46 25.84 6.70
C THR A 611 9.83 25.18 6.57
N PHE A 612 10.76 25.79 5.82
CA PHE A 612 12.10 25.26 5.56
C PHE A 612 13.19 26.20 6.08
N VAL A 613 14.41 25.68 6.23
CA VAL A 613 15.58 26.54 6.48
C VAL A 613 15.77 27.50 5.31
N LYS A 614 16.12 28.76 5.61
CA LYS A 614 16.03 29.86 4.64
C LYS A 614 16.94 29.69 3.42
N GLU A 615 18.12 29.08 3.58
CA GLU A 615 19.02 28.75 2.46
C GLU A 615 18.38 27.73 1.51
N PHE A 616 17.72 26.71 2.06
CA PHE A 616 16.98 25.70 1.29
C PHE A 616 15.80 26.35 0.57
N ALA A 617 14.98 27.12 1.27
CA ALA A 617 13.82 27.80 0.70
C ALA A 617 14.23 28.71 -0.47
N TYR A 618 15.31 29.47 -0.33
CA TYR A 618 15.83 30.32 -1.40
C TYR A 618 16.23 29.50 -2.64
N ALA A 619 17.04 28.46 -2.46
CA ALA A 619 17.50 27.63 -3.58
C ALA A 619 16.35 26.85 -4.24
N ALA A 620 15.41 26.32 -3.47
CA ALA A 620 14.22 25.67 -3.98
C ALA A 620 13.35 26.63 -4.83
N LYS A 621 13.17 27.87 -4.38
CA LYS A 621 12.48 28.92 -5.14
C LYS A 621 13.20 29.24 -6.45
N GLU A 622 14.53 29.35 -6.45
CA GLU A 622 15.30 29.58 -7.68
C GLU A 622 15.29 28.38 -8.63
N ALA A 623 15.22 27.14 -8.12
CA ALA A 623 15.02 25.96 -8.95
C ALA A 623 13.65 25.99 -9.66
N VAL A 624 12.56 26.26 -8.91
CA VAL A 624 11.20 26.35 -9.47
C VAL A 624 11.08 27.48 -10.49
N LYS A 625 11.66 28.65 -10.19
CA LYS A 625 11.73 29.79 -11.11
C LYS A 625 12.41 29.45 -12.44
N GLY A 626 13.44 28.60 -12.41
CA GLY A 626 14.11 28.08 -13.60
C GLY A 626 13.27 27.11 -14.43
N GLY A 627 12.17 26.59 -13.87
CA GLY A 627 11.26 25.62 -14.46
C GLY A 627 11.75 24.17 -14.33
N ALA A 628 10.90 23.23 -14.78
CA ALA A 628 11.19 21.79 -14.76
C ALA A 628 12.56 21.45 -15.38
N GLY A 629 13.29 20.54 -14.73
CA GLY A 629 14.65 20.15 -15.11
C GLY A 629 15.76 21.04 -14.54
N THR A 630 15.42 22.18 -13.94
CA THR A 630 16.41 23.01 -13.23
C THR A 630 16.81 22.33 -11.93
N PHE A 631 18.09 22.36 -11.57
CA PHE A 631 18.53 21.94 -10.26
C PHE A 631 19.47 22.98 -9.63
N THR A 632 19.37 23.11 -8.32
CA THR A 632 20.17 24.04 -7.52
C THR A 632 20.83 23.29 -6.38
N VAL A 633 22.02 23.72 -5.98
CA VAL A 633 22.74 23.15 -4.85
C VAL A 633 22.95 24.22 -3.81
N CYS A 634 22.65 23.93 -2.54
CA CYS A 634 22.94 24.82 -1.42
C CYS A 634 23.50 24.05 -0.24
N LEU A 635 24.17 24.78 0.64
CA LEU A 635 24.69 24.25 1.90
C LEU A 635 23.81 24.72 3.07
N THR A 636 23.31 23.78 3.86
CA THR A 636 22.58 24.06 5.11
C THR A 636 23.33 23.46 6.29
N ASP A 637 22.77 23.52 7.50
CA ASP A 637 23.32 22.89 8.69
C ASP A 637 23.31 21.36 8.65
N TYR A 638 22.56 20.78 7.72
CA TYR A 638 22.45 19.33 7.56
C TYR A 638 23.47 18.79 6.57
N GLY A 639 23.92 19.59 5.61
CA GLY A 639 24.87 19.20 4.57
C GLY A 639 24.53 19.81 3.23
N TRP A 640 24.96 19.14 2.15
CA TRP A 640 24.67 19.55 0.79
C TRP A 640 23.26 19.12 0.38
N HIS A 641 22.44 20.07 -0.02
CA HIS A 641 21.14 19.83 -0.63
C HIS A 641 21.23 20.03 -2.13
N ILE A 642 20.88 19.01 -2.90
CA ILE A 642 20.68 19.10 -4.35
C ILE A 642 19.17 19.04 -4.60
N MET A 643 18.59 20.17 -5.00
CA MET A 643 17.16 20.29 -5.28
C MET A 643 16.94 20.25 -6.78
N TYR A 644 16.19 19.25 -7.25
CA TYR A 644 15.79 19.13 -8.65
C TYR A 644 14.33 19.56 -8.81
N CYS A 645 14.09 20.59 -9.61
CA CYS A 645 12.74 21.04 -9.97
C CYS A 645 12.07 20.00 -10.85
N ASN A 646 11.15 19.28 -10.24
CA ASN A 646 10.39 18.22 -10.87
C ASN A 646 9.30 18.81 -11.77
N TYR A 647 8.57 19.80 -11.23
CA TYR A 647 7.53 20.52 -11.95
C TYR A 647 7.41 21.95 -11.45
N ALA A 648 7.12 22.88 -12.36
CA ALA A 648 6.84 24.28 -12.04
C ALA A 648 5.54 24.70 -12.74
N TYR A 649 4.62 25.29 -11.98
CA TYR A 649 3.33 25.73 -12.49
C TYR A 649 3.47 26.97 -13.38
N LYS A 650 2.71 26.97 -14.47
CA LYS A 650 2.38 28.18 -15.22
C LYS A 650 0.93 28.55 -14.93
N THR A 651 0.62 29.84 -15.01
CA THR A 651 -0.73 30.38 -14.83
C THR A 651 -1.69 29.81 -15.87
N GLY A 652 -2.96 29.63 -15.49
CA GLY A 652 -4.01 29.11 -16.36
C GLY A 652 -4.25 27.60 -16.22
N SER A 653 -4.60 26.93 -17.33
CA SER A 653 -4.91 25.50 -17.32
C SER A 653 -3.67 24.64 -17.17
N VAL A 654 -3.72 23.70 -16.22
CA VAL A 654 -2.60 22.81 -15.89
C VAL A 654 -2.46 21.67 -16.89
N TYR A 655 -3.60 21.11 -17.33
CA TYR A 655 -3.67 19.92 -18.17
C TYR A 655 -4.19 20.20 -19.59
N GLY A 656 -4.63 21.43 -19.86
CA GLY A 656 -5.22 21.84 -21.13
C GLY A 656 -6.74 21.70 -21.17
N GLU A 657 -7.29 21.58 -22.38
CA GLU A 657 -8.74 21.49 -22.59
C GLU A 657 -9.25 20.06 -22.46
N ALA A 658 -10.47 19.91 -21.94
CA ALA A 658 -11.10 18.60 -21.70
C ALA A 658 -11.19 17.75 -22.98
N GLU A 659 -11.47 18.39 -24.12
CA GLU A 659 -11.55 17.75 -25.43
C GLU A 659 -10.21 17.15 -25.88
N THR A 660 -9.09 17.73 -25.45
CA THR A 660 -7.75 17.21 -25.75
C THR A 660 -7.35 16.12 -24.78
N ILE A 661 -7.75 16.22 -23.50
CA ILE A 661 -7.43 15.23 -22.47
C ILE A 661 -8.20 13.92 -22.70
N PHE A 662 -9.51 14.00 -22.90
CA PHE A 662 -10.41 12.84 -23.02
C PHE A 662 -10.71 12.53 -24.50
N ASN A 663 -9.65 12.46 -25.32
CA ASN A 663 -9.75 12.10 -26.73
C ASN A 663 -9.37 10.63 -26.98
N GLU A 664 -9.76 10.11 -28.14
CA GLU A 664 -9.46 8.72 -28.53
C GLU A 664 -7.96 8.45 -28.71
N GLY A 665 -7.17 9.47 -29.10
CA GLY A 665 -5.72 9.35 -29.25
C GLY A 665 -4.96 9.09 -27.93
N ASN A 666 -5.60 9.35 -26.79
CA ASN A 666 -5.07 9.09 -25.45
C ASN A 666 -5.48 7.72 -24.91
N LYS A 667 -6.18 6.91 -25.70
CA LYS A 667 -6.54 5.53 -25.38
C LYS A 667 -5.58 4.52 -26.02
N ASN A 668 -5.52 3.33 -25.44
CA ASN A 668 -4.82 2.17 -25.98
C ASN A 668 -5.70 1.44 -27.02
N GLU A 669 -5.20 0.35 -27.60
CA GLU A 669 -5.92 -0.44 -28.61
C GLU A 669 -7.21 -1.10 -28.08
N LYS A 670 -7.37 -1.18 -26.75
CA LYS A 670 -8.57 -1.70 -26.07
C LYS A 670 -9.60 -0.61 -25.76
N GLY A 671 -9.33 0.66 -26.13
CA GLY A 671 -10.20 1.80 -25.83
C GLY A 671 -10.08 2.31 -24.39
N GLU A 672 -9.06 1.89 -23.63
CA GLU A 672 -8.82 2.36 -22.26
C GLU A 672 -7.80 3.50 -22.27
N TYR A 673 -7.95 4.49 -21.39
CA TYR A 673 -6.95 5.54 -21.23
C TYR A 673 -5.58 4.94 -20.91
N LYS A 674 -4.54 5.43 -21.61
CA LYS A 674 -3.16 4.94 -21.44
C LYS A 674 -2.70 5.09 -19.99
N ASP A 675 -2.00 4.08 -19.50
CA ASP A 675 -1.46 4.05 -18.14
C ASP A 675 -0.55 5.26 -17.87
N ASP A 676 -0.52 5.67 -16.60
CA ASP A 676 0.30 6.77 -16.10
C ASP A 676 0.04 8.15 -16.74
N THR A 677 -1.11 8.32 -17.41
CA THR A 677 -1.61 9.61 -17.90
C THR A 677 -2.56 10.28 -16.91
N PHE A 678 -2.69 11.62 -16.98
CA PHE A 678 -3.70 12.35 -16.21
C PHE A 678 -5.12 11.84 -16.50
N ALA A 679 -5.45 11.56 -17.76
CA ALA A 679 -6.78 11.06 -18.14
C ALA A 679 -7.12 9.75 -17.43
N LYS A 680 -6.15 8.82 -17.34
CA LYS A 680 -6.29 7.56 -16.59
C LYS A 680 -6.48 7.82 -15.10
N TYR A 681 -5.64 8.63 -14.47
CA TYR A 681 -5.79 8.94 -13.04
C TYR A 681 -7.12 9.64 -12.73
N PHE A 682 -7.54 10.58 -13.57
CA PHE A 682 -8.83 11.26 -13.42
C PHE A 682 -10.00 10.28 -13.55
N TYR A 683 -9.98 9.42 -14.59
CA TYR A 683 -10.97 8.35 -14.75
C TYR A 683 -11.01 7.42 -13.53
N GLU A 684 -9.88 6.89 -13.08
CA GLU A 684 -9.80 5.98 -11.92
C GLU A 684 -10.25 6.67 -10.62
N SER A 685 -10.02 7.98 -10.48
CA SER A 685 -10.50 8.75 -9.32
C SER A 685 -12.03 8.87 -9.29
N LEU A 686 -12.66 9.13 -10.44
CA LEU A 686 -14.10 9.21 -10.57
C LEU A 686 -14.75 7.83 -10.48
N LYS A 687 -14.09 6.81 -11.04
CA LYS A 687 -14.46 5.40 -10.88
C LYS A 687 -14.48 5.04 -9.41
N SER A 688 -13.39 5.26 -8.69
CA SER A 688 -13.28 4.99 -7.25
C SER A 688 -14.36 5.74 -6.44
N ALA A 689 -14.61 7.01 -6.75
CA ALA A 689 -15.64 7.80 -6.07
C ALA A 689 -17.06 7.27 -6.33
N ALA A 690 -17.36 6.86 -7.58
CA ALA A 690 -18.64 6.26 -7.95
C ALA A 690 -18.83 4.90 -7.27
N GLN A 691 -17.77 4.09 -7.19
CA GLN A 691 -17.77 2.80 -6.50
C GLN A 691 -18.04 2.98 -5.00
N ASP A 692 -17.33 3.89 -4.34
CA ASP A 692 -17.52 4.22 -2.92
C ASP A 692 -18.97 4.63 -2.60
N GLU A 693 -19.55 5.49 -3.45
CA GLU A 693 -20.93 5.95 -3.29
C GLU A 693 -21.93 4.81 -3.51
N ASN A 694 -21.75 4.03 -4.58
CA ASN A 694 -22.63 2.92 -4.93
C ASN A 694 -22.62 1.83 -3.85
N SER A 695 -21.45 1.38 -3.40
CA SER A 695 -21.33 0.39 -2.32
C SER A 695 -22.01 0.86 -1.03
N SER A 696 -21.88 2.14 -0.68
CA SER A 696 -22.52 2.70 0.52
C SER A 696 -24.05 2.71 0.40
N ILE A 697 -24.59 3.15 -0.75
CA ILE A 697 -26.03 3.23 -0.99
C ILE A 697 -26.65 1.84 -1.02
N VAL A 698 -26.02 0.91 -1.72
CA VAL A 698 -26.50 -0.47 -1.82
C VAL A 698 -26.50 -1.11 -0.43
N GLN A 699 -25.41 -1.01 0.33
CA GLN A 699 -25.35 -1.58 1.67
C GLN A 699 -26.44 -1.02 2.60
N GLU A 700 -26.64 0.30 2.60
CA GLU A 700 -27.69 0.94 3.42
C GLU A 700 -29.09 0.47 3.03
N ARG A 701 -29.38 0.37 1.72
CA ARG A 701 -30.66 -0.13 1.22
C ARG A 701 -30.88 -1.59 1.59
N LEU A 702 -29.88 -2.44 1.37
CA LEU A 702 -29.96 -3.86 1.70
C LEU A 702 -30.26 -4.09 3.18
N LEU A 703 -29.53 -3.42 4.06
CA LEU A 703 -29.78 -3.56 5.49
C LEU A 703 -31.13 -2.98 5.90
N THR A 704 -31.59 -1.90 5.26
CA THR A 704 -32.93 -1.35 5.53
C THR A 704 -34.04 -2.32 5.12
N ASP A 705 -33.91 -2.93 3.95
CA ASP A 705 -34.96 -3.77 3.36
C ASP A 705 -34.99 -5.18 3.99
N TYR A 706 -33.84 -5.70 4.41
CA TYR A 706 -33.71 -7.10 4.83
C TYR A 706 -33.25 -7.32 6.27
N LYS A 707 -32.73 -6.32 7.00
CA LYS A 707 -32.45 -6.47 8.45
C LYS A 707 -33.73 -6.23 9.26
N THR A 708 -34.74 -7.06 9.02
CA THR A 708 -36.07 -6.98 9.63
C THR A 708 -36.30 -8.16 10.59
N ASP A 709 -37.24 -8.02 11.53
CA ASP A 709 -37.59 -9.10 12.48
C ASP A 709 -38.13 -10.36 11.78
N THR A 710 -38.60 -10.25 10.54
CA THR A 710 -39.03 -11.38 9.71
C THR A 710 -37.86 -12.15 9.10
N ALA A 711 -36.74 -11.48 8.84
CA ALA A 711 -35.58 -12.06 8.19
C ALA A 711 -34.45 -12.38 9.18
N VAL A 712 -34.36 -11.68 10.31
CA VAL A 712 -33.28 -11.85 11.28
C VAL A 712 -33.85 -12.19 12.65
N LYS A 713 -33.35 -13.27 13.24
CA LYS A 713 -33.69 -13.69 14.60
C LYS A 713 -32.45 -13.87 15.44
N TYR A 714 -32.33 -13.07 16.50
CA TYR A 714 -31.24 -13.17 17.47
C TYR A 714 -31.59 -14.10 18.62
N TYR A 715 -30.60 -14.88 19.08
CA TYR A 715 -30.70 -15.74 20.25
C TYR A 715 -29.71 -15.31 21.34
N THR A 716 -29.83 -14.06 21.83
CA THR A 716 -28.88 -13.44 22.77
C THR A 716 -28.54 -14.28 23.99
N ALA A 717 -29.52 -15.00 24.56
CA ALA A 717 -29.30 -15.91 25.68
C ALA A 717 -28.28 -17.04 25.40
N ARG A 718 -27.96 -17.33 24.13
CA ARG A 718 -27.01 -18.38 23.73
C ARG A 718 -25.56 -17.90 23.66
N TYR A 719 -25.31 -16.59 23.68
CA TYR A 719 -23.97 -15.98 23.70
C TYR A 719 -23.83 -14.87 24.75
N GLN A 720 -24.77 -14.83 25.70
CA GLN A 720 -24.80 -13.84 26.78
C GLN A 720 -23.53 -13.89 27.63
N ASP A 721 -22.99 -15.09 27.83
CA ASP A 721 -21.72 -15.32 28.53
C ASP A 721 -20.53 -14.60 27.87
N LEU A 722 -20.53 -14.43 26.54
CA LEU A 722 -19.51 -13.65 25.84
C LEU A 722 -19.68 -12.14 26.06
N LEU A 723 -20.93 -11.67 26.18
CA LEU A 723 -21.25 -10.26 26.44
C LEU A 723 -20.95 -9.84 27.88
N ASP A 724 -20.99 -10.80 28.81
CA ASP A 724 -20.84 -10.54 30.25
C ASP A 724 -19.40 -10.71 30.75
N MET A 725 -18.45 -10.94 29.85
CA MET A 725 -17.03 -11.15 30.20
C MET A 725 -16.34 -9.98 30.90
N ASP A 726 -16.89 -8.76 30.76
CA ASP A 726 -16.39 -7.59 31.49
C ASP A 726 -16.71 -7.66 33.01
N ASN A 727 -17.55 -8.61 33.46
CA ASN A 727 -18.12 -8.67 34.82
C ASN A 727 -17.52 -9.74 35.74
#